data_AF-A0A6P4ZYE5-F1
#
_entry.id   AF-A0A6P4ZYE5-F1
#
_cell.length_a   1.000
_cell.length_b   1.000
_cell.length_c   1.000
_cell.angle_alpha   90.00
_cell.angle_beta   90.00
_cell.angle_gamma   90.00
#
_symmetry.space_group_name_H-M   'P 1'
#
loop_
_entity.id
_entity.type
_entity.pdbx_description
1 polymer ?
#
loop_
_entity_poly.entity_id
_entity_poly.type
_entity_poly.pdbx_seq_one_letter_code
_entity_poly.pdbx_strand_id
1 'polypeptide(L)'
;MSLKDQRNSEGYKNWLRVGLALLATRDGLTSVTLRAAKELHAEVKAKLGDSVENCTCNPKKKQECKDCKPWRQELANYYKGAKSQIYWTNCTPNKWSKEPWEVAKVFMPRGQNTDNTGPKKSDTSALLNFIVHCKFCNKYISTKASQKVIEVRNRAMHSADLTFSQQEFQDHMAAVLSLMRDTQIKSDPAAQKAADEISKIQTDDFHIGADKACHDAEVQVFTDLMENLKKSLELQEKELGDHATRLDALEQGRTTEEKVSSKTVNSILDMVNGNADLQSVLQVQASELSTVLQQYQSRLVKVEGDIADVKAEVSHLDKTMTKQMAQLEDITTRTQDEISDVRAKIGDVKTSVDDVKEDLTKVKQKLLEAPPGSPKFTPGASISYKNTLQEYLDKEKLPKAKYKRLEGEGSNAGQPPFTFRVVLQYKNALFRPDGQFASKKVATQKACELALQRLGQSHVTNDPTHFRAELQEYLRKQSQDQPEINYTQDDMGFYAEVRLTGTAEFPPGDTSTTRKEAEQNAAEKALLALGVQLPAVSMRPRQASPVHGTKASNKDDTKATSESRTVITKDSTDYKAILKEHVKKQKLPDPFYKTTPDGEIYLSTVTFQTTAAYQTTEPAKGKKEAEQNAANAVVRMLGAPFRDANYKGALQEFLTSMFDSSNVPTYHTYKCEDCYISVVRSVAITEACTFKVTTPKDPQNAPDLQTTLSSGGVVKLAEQKVAKFALDILGLPFEASKQTGAIPKMQGSKIDSLAKPMTKEDSNAHKATSAVNTDPAKTLSNSAASNSVTYVEADSSSSQKNVGRVATGSKNSTAYTNILQKHVQDQKFASPRYKDFEEGGTTLSSVSFKTRGAYQTKEPAKSKKEAEQNAAKAVIEMLPHVTAKGTNYKGTLQEYVTKENPSGVPTYYTYKLQGGYISVVRCHVITEPCSFNLVTPDSAKDELQGQATSLSQGSVREEAKQNVAKFALYVLGILTEATQTAMADTAPEAKGSGKEEKEVASVQAKTKSPKGLESASTIASGTEASTRKAPTASNPSVTNKHGPQLQNEDKPATATESADRNYKAILQQHVQKQRLPPPKYHDTPTDDKTFLSTVSFKTAGAYQTVNATTTKKDSEQNAAKSVIDLLKIPSGDTINYKGSLQQHAVKLDSSDIPKYQTYDCDGGFKTVVTCGAITEATSLEVASEACNSKKEAQQCAARRAVELLDIPLQ
;
A
#
# COMPACT_ATOMS: atom_id res chain seq x y z
N MET A 1 0.11 13.32 0.68
CA MET A 1 -0.16 12.58 1.94
C MET A 1 1.20 12.33 2.58
N SER A 2 1.40 12.65 3.87
CA SER A 2 2.69 12.41 4.53
C SER A 2 2.94 10.91 4.67
N LEU A 3 4.20 10.47 4.73
CA LEU A 3 4.56 9.07 5.06
C LEU A 3 3.95 8.63 6.41
N LYS A 4 3.84 9.56 7.37
CA LYS A 4 3.15 9.32 8.65
C LYS A 4 1.65 9.06 8.44
N ASP A 5 0.99 9.83 7.59
CA ASP A 5 -0.43 9.66 7.27
C ASP A 5 -0.68 8.35 6.51
N GLN A 6 0.22 7.98 5.60
CA GLN A 6 0.15 6.72 4.86
C GLN A 6 0.29 5.51 5.79
N ARG A 7 1.29 5.52 6.69
CA ARG A 7 1.48 4.46 7.70
C ARG A 7 0.31 4.36 8.68
N ASN A 8 -0.37 5.46 8.95
CA ASN A 8 -1.55 5.45 9.80
C ASN A 8 -2.84 5.08 9.05
N SER A 9 -2.82 5.02 7.72
CA SER A 9 -3.99 4.66 6.93
C SER A 9 -4.36 3.18 7.14
N GLU A 10 -5.65 2.93 7.36
CA GLU A 10 -6.16 1.57 7.58
C GLU A 10 -5.90 0.66 6.38
N GLY A 11 -5.97 1.24 5.16
CA GLY A 11 -5.69 0.51 3.94
C GLY A 11 -4.27 -0.05 3.89
N TYR A 12 -3.29 0.77 4.27
CA TYR A 12 -1.89 0.34 4.33
C TYR A 12 -1.64 -0.71 5.42
N LYS A 13 -2.24 -0.52 6.61
CA LYS A 13 -2.19 -1.52 7.69
C LYS A 13 -2.72 -2.87 7.24
N ASN A 14 -3.85 -2.86 6.54
CA ASN A 14 -4.46 -4.06 5.99
C ASN A 14 -3.56 -4.76 4.98
N TRP A 15 -2.95 -4.01 4.06
CA TRP A 15 -1.96 -4.54 3.12
C TRP A 15 -0.76 -5.19 3.84
N LEU A 16 -0.20 -4.50 4.85
CA LEU A 16 0.93 -5.01 5.60
C LEU A 16 0.58 -6.30 6.37
N ARG A 17 -0.59 -6.35 7.00
CA ARG A 17 -1.09 -7.56 7.69
C ARG A 17 -1.25 -8.74 6.75
N VAL A 18 -1.74 -8.53 5.53
CA VAL A 18 -1.79 -9.59 4.50
C VAL A 18 -0.38 -10.05 4.13
N GLY A 19 0.57 -9.14 3.98
CA GLY A 19 1.98 -9.46 3.78
C GLY A 19 2.54 -10.38 4.87
N LEU A 20 2.30 -10.04 6.15
CA LEU A 20 2.72 -10.85 7.29
C LEU A 20 2.04 -12.23 7.30
N ALA A 21 0.74 -12.28 6.98
CA ALA A 21 0.02 -13.55 6.88
C ALA A 21 0.59 -14.47 5.78
N LEU A 22 1.04 -13.90 4.65
CA LEU A 22 1.72 -14.65 3.58
C LEU A 22 3.10 -15.18 4.00
N LEU A 23 3.83 -14.47 4.86
CA LEU A 23 5.08 -14.96 5.45
C LEU A 23 4.83 -16.13 6.42
N ALA A 24 3.86 -15.98 7.33
CA ALA A 24 3.45 -17.07 8.21
C ALA A 24 3.00 -18.30 7.41
N THR A 25 2.30 -18.09 6.29
CA THR A 25 1.91 -19.16 5.36
C THR A 25 3.11 -19.91 4.78
N ARG A 26 4.15 -19.20 4.32
CA ARG A 26 5.39 -19.82 3.82
C ARG A 26 5.99 -20.77 4.84
N ASP A 27 6.08 -20.32 6.09
CA ASP A 27 6.67 -21.08 7.17
C ASP A 27 5.80 -22.31 7.49
N GLY A 28 4.47 -22.16 7.48
CA GLY A 28 3.52 -23.26 7.63
C GLY A 28 3.57 -24.31 6.50
N LEU A 29 3.91 -23.91 5.26
CA LEU A 29 4.04 -24.82 4.11
C LEU A 29 5.38 -25.56 4.06
N THR A 30 6.39 -25.12 4.82
CA THR A 30 7.77 -25.61 4.68
C THR A 30 7.90 -27.12 4.96
N SER A 31 7.30 -27.62 6.03
CA SER A 31 7.35 -29.03 6.42
C SER A 31 6.64 -29.94 5.40
N VAL A 32 5.45 -29.51 4.97
CA VAL A 32 4.58 -30.26 4.04
C VAL A 32 5.20 -30.32 2.65
N THR A 33 5.71 -29.20 2.12
CA THR A 33 6.36 -29.16 0.81
C THR A 33 7.67 -29.96 0.81
N LEU A 34 8.45 -29.93 1.89
CA LEU A 34 9.64 -30.78 2.00
C LEU A 34 9.28 -32.28 1.97
N ARG A 35 8.23 -32.68 2.70
CA ARG A 35 7.73 -34.05 2.72
C ARG A 35 7.27 -34.48 1.33
N ALA A 36 6.47 -33.65 0.67
CA ALA A 36 5.99 -33.89 -0.68
C ALA A 36 7.14 -34.04 -1.69
N ALA A 37 8.15 -33.17 -1.62
CA ALA A 37 9.33 -33.26 -2.50
C ALA A 37 10.12 -34.56 -2.27
N LYS A 38 10.34 -34.96 -1.03
CA LYS A 38 11.04 -36.20 -0.67
C LYS A 38 10.32 -37.45 -1.18
N GLU A 39 9.02 -37.54 -0.96
CA GLU A 39 8.25 -38.71 -1.41
C GLU A 39 8.09 -38.72 -2.94
N LEU A 40 7.93 -37.57 -3.60
CA LEU A 40 7.92 -37.49 -5.07
C LEU A 40 9.25 -37.99 -5.63
N HIS A 41 10.36 -37.51 -5.08
CA HIS A 41 11.69 -37.94 -5.48
C HIS A 41 11.88 -39.45 -5.30
N ALA A 42 11.41 -40.01 -4.17
CA ALA A 42 11.45 -41.46 -3.94
C ALA A 42 10.61 -42.25 -4.96
N GLU A 43 9.39 -41.78 -5.29
CA GLU A 43 8.54 -42.43 -6.29
C GLU A 43 9.16 -42.39 -7.69
N VAL A 44 9.68 -41.23 -8.10
CA VAL A 44 10.34 -41.07 -9.40
C VAL A 44 11.60 -41.95 -9.46
N LYS A 45 12.40 -41.97 -8.39
CA LYS A 45 13.59 -42.83 -8.32
C LYS A 45 13.23 -44.32 -8.41
N ALA A 46 12.17 -44.76 -7.73
CA ALA A 46 11.69 -46.14 -7.80
C ALA A 46 11.24 -46.55 -9.21
N LYS A 47 10.67 -45.62 -9.99
CA LYS A 47 10.25 -45.87 -11.38
C LYS A 47 11.41 -45.88 -12.38
N LEU A 48 12.42 -45.05 -12.15
CA LEU A 48 13.57 -44.91 -13.05
C LEU A 48 14.68 -45.94 -12.78
N GLY A 49 14.73 -46.52 -11.57
CA GLY A 49 15.79 -47.44 -11.15
C GLY A 49 17.16 -46.77 -10.98
N ASP A 50 18.17 -47.57 -10.66
CA ASP A 50 19.53 -47.09 -10.34
C ASP A 50 20.34 -46.66 -11.59
N SER A 51 19.82 -46.90 -12.80
CA SER A 51 20.52 -46.59 -14.05
C SER A 51 20.72 -45.09 -14.34
N VAL A 52 20.14 -44.19 -13.54
CA VAL A 52 20.06 -42.76 -13.84
C VAL A 52 20.80 -41.87 -12.82
N GLU A 53 21.75 -42.44 -12.08
CA GLU A 53 22.42 -41.73 -10.97
C GLU A 53 23.57 -40.79 -11.38
N ASN A 54 24.14 -40.96 -12.58
CA ASN A 54 25.43 -40.35 -12.96
C ASN A 54 25.34 -39.26 -14.04
N CYS A 55 24.29 -38.44 -14.05
CA CYS A 55 24.21 -37.34 -15.01
C CYS A 55 25.33 -36.32 -14.78
N THR A 56 26.23 -36.14 -15.76
CA THR A 56 27.29 -35.09 -15.76
C THR A 56 26.90 -33.87 -16.60
N CYS A 57 25.66 -33.86 -17.07
CA CYS A 57 25.01 -32.81 -17.83
C CYS A 57 25.11 -31.42 -17.16
N ASN A 58 25.51 -30.41 -17.93
CA ASN A 58 25.43 -29.02 -17.49
C ASN A 58 24.00 -28.48 -17.76
N PRO A 59 23.27 -27.97 -16.74
CA PRO A 59 21.89 -27.48 -16.87
C PRO A 59 21.68 -26.42 -17.97
N LYS A 60 22.74 -25.70 -18.37
CA LYS A 60 22.64 -24.59 -19.34
C LYS A 60 22.51 -25.04 -20.80
N LYS A 61 22.87 -26.28 -21.14
CA LYS A 61 22.76 -26.77 -22.52
C LYS A 61 21.35 -27.33 -22.76
N LYS A 62 20.64 -26.79 -23.76
CA LYS A 62 19.27 -27.24 -24.13
C LYS A 62 19.19 -28.71 -24.55
N GLN A 63 20.32 -29.32 -24.93
CA GLN A 63 20.36 -30.73 -25.32
C GLN A 63 20.19 -31.66 -24.13
N GLU A 64 19.20 -32.54 -24.24
CA GLU A 64 18.93 -33.61 -23.28
C GLU A 64 20.02 -34.66 -23.36
N CYS A 65 20.78 -34.86 -22.27
CA CYS A 65 21.67 -36.02 -22.20
C CYS A 65 20.85 -37.31 -21.95
N LYS A 66 21.50 -38.46 -22.17
CA LYS A 66 20.87 -39.78 -22.01
C LYS A 66 20.30 -40.00 -20.60
N ASP A 67 20.94 -39.46 -19.57
CA ASP A 67 20.51 -39.64 -18.18
C ASP A 67 19.42 -38.62 -17.74
N CYS A 68 19.42 -37.40 -18.29
CA CYS A 68 18.35 -36.43 -18.01
C CYS A 68 17.02 -36.81 -18.61
N LYS A 69 17.03 -37.46 -19.78
CA LYS A 69 15.84 -37.68 -20.58
C LYS A 69 14.78 -38.53 -19.85
N PRO A 70 15.12 -39.65 -19.19
CA PRO A 70 14.17 -40.41 -18.38
C PRO A 70 13.56 -39.59 -17.24
N TRP A 71 14.37 -38.81 -16.52
CA TRP A 71 13.88 -37.91 -15.46
C TRP A 71 12.91 -36.86 -16.00
N ARG A 72 13.25 -36.18 -17.10
CA ARG A 72 12.36 -35.18 -17.71
C ARG A 72 11.02 -35.78 -18.12
N GLN A 73 11.06 -36.95 -18.75
CA GLN A 73 9.86 -37.64 -19.20
C GLN A 73 8.97 -38.01 -18.01
N GLU A 74 9.56 -38.57 -16.94
CA GLU A 74 8.79 -38.99 -15.78
C GLU A 74 8.28 -37.80 -14.96
N LEU A 75 9.09 -36.76 -14.73
CA LEU A 75 8.65 -35.55 -14.03
C LEU A 75 7.55 -34.80 -14.78
N ALA A 76 7.58 -34.81 -16.12
CA ALA A 76 6.52 -34.23 -16.93
C ALA A 76 5.16 -34.93 -16.75
N ASN A 77 5.14 -36.20 -16.28
CA ASN A 77 3.89 -36.90 -15.99
C ASN A 77 3.19 -36.35 -14.74
N TYR A 78 3.96 -35.82 -13.79
CA TYR A 78 3.45 -35.20 -12.56
C TYR A 78 3.09 -33.72 -12.74
N TYR A 79 3.41 -33.08 -13.86
CA TYR A 79 3.09 -31.66 -14.06
C TYR A 79 1.61 -31.45 -14.41
N LYS A 80 0.98 -30.43 -13.82
CA LYS A 80 -0.35 -29.94 -14.17
C LYS A 80 -0.21 -28.69 -15.05
N GLY A 81 -0.52 -28.86 -16.33
CA GLY A 81 -0.46 -27.80 -17.33
C GLY A 81 0.18 -28.29 -18.63
N ALA A 82 0.51 -27.35 -19.51
CA ALA A 82 1.24 -27.67 -20.73
C ALA A 82 2.69 -28.05 -20.40
N LYS A 83 3.20 -29.15 -20.96
CA LYS A 83 4.58 -29.61 -20.71
C LYS A 83 5.65 -28.59 -21.13
N SER A 84 5.30 -27.67 -22.03
CA SER A 84 6.15 -26.54 -22.44
C SER A 84 6.34 -25.47 -21.36
N GLN A 85 5.47 -25.44 -20.34
CA GLN A 85 5.56 -24.50 -19.21
C GLN A 85 6.43 -25.03 -18.07
N ILE A 86 7.00 -26.23 -18.21
CA ILE A 86 7.92 -26.77 -17.21
C ILE A 86 9.25 -26.00 -17.29
N TYR A 87 9.65 -25.39 -16.16
CA TYR A 87 10.84 -24.56 -16.08
C TYR A 87 12.09 -25.39 -15.77
N TRP A 88 12.54 -26.19 -16.75
CA TRP A 88 13.73 -27.04 -16.64
C TRP A 88 15.03 -26.29 -16.28
N THR A 89 15.07 -24.97 -16.47
CA THR A 89 16.22 -24.11 -16.15
C THR A 89 16.35 -23.79 -14.67
N ASN A 90 15.31 -24.05 -13.86
CA ASN A 90 15.31 -23.80 -12.41
C ASN A 90 16.12 -24.84 -11.63
N CYS A 91 16.36 -25.99 -12.22
CA CYS A 91 16.96 -27.14 -11.56
C CYS A 91 18.31 -27.49 -12.18
N THR A 92 19.08 -28.25 -11.42
CA THR A 92 20.39 -28.77 -11.79
C THR A 92 20.25 -30.28 -12.00
N PRO A 93 20.14 -30.78 -13.24
CA PRO A 93 19.75 -32.18 -13.47
C PRO A 93 20.72 -33.22 -12.89
N ASN A 94 22.01 -32.89 -12.75
CA ASN A 94 22.99 -33.75 -12.08
C ASN A 94 22.73 -33.95 -10.57
N LYS A 95 21.81 -33.18 -9.99
CA LYS A 95 21.38 -33.30 -8.60
C LYS A 95 20.04 -34.00 -8.45
N TRP A 96 19.30 -34.28 -9.53
CA TRP A 96 17.96 -34.90 -9.45
C TRP A 96 17.93 -36.26 -8.76
N SER A 97 19.00 -37.05 -8.84
CA SER A 97 19.10 -38.35 -8.17
C SER A 97 19.43 -38.29 -6.68
N LYS A 98 19.89 -37.12 -6.20
CA LYS A 98 20.46 -36.92 -4.85
C LYS A 98 19.66 -35.94 -4.02
N GLU A 99 19.13 -34.88 -4.63
CA GLU A 99 18.50 -33.75 -3.97
C GLU A 99 17.02 -33.67 -4.35
N PRO A 100 16.09 -34.05 -3.44
CA PRO A 100 14.66 -34.00 -3.71
C PRO A 100 14.12 -32.62 -4.08
N TRP A 101 14.78 -31.56 -3.60
CA TRP A 101 14.35 -30.20 -3.89
C TRP A 101 14.62 -29.78 -5.33
N GLU A 102 15.65 -30.32 -5.97
CA GLU A 102 15.95 -30.05 -7.39
C GLU A 102 14.88 -30.65 -8.31
N VAL A 103 14.22 -31.72 -7.87
CA VAL A 103 13.01 -32.26 -8.51
C VAL A 103 11.80 -31.34 -8.29
N ALA A 104 11.62 -30.79 -7.09
CA ALA A 104 10.52 -29.88 -6.79
C ALA A 104 10.59 -28.56 -7.57
N LYS A 105 11.79 -28.00 -7.79
CA LYS A 105 12.02 -26.76 -8.54
C LYS A 105 11.48 -26.77 -9.97
N VAL A 106 11.34 -27.95 -10.57
CA VAL A 106 10.79 -28.14 -11.92
C VAL A 106 9.35 -27.63 -12.03
N PHE A 107 8.60 -27.64 -10.91
CA PHE A 107 7.20 -27.22 -10.83
C PHE A 107 7.05 -25.76 -10.33
N MET A 108 8.14 -25.08 -10.02
CA MET A 108 8.15 -23.71 -9.51
C MET A 108 8.31 -22.71 -10.67
N PRO A 109 7.86 -21.45 -10.53
CA PRO A 109 8.07 -20.40 -11.53
C PRO A 109 9.57 -20.13 -11.73
N ARG A 110 9.93 -19.44 -12.82
CA ARG A 110 11.32 -19.04 -13.12
C ARG A 110 11.97 -18.29 -11.94
N GLY A 111 13.30 -18.27 -11.93
CA GLY A 111 14.08 -17.51 -10.94
C GLY A 111 14.51 -18.32 -9.71
N GLN A 112 14.31 -19.64 -9.72
CA GLN A 112 14.87 -20.50 -8.67
C GLN A 112 16.37 -20.66 -8.90
N ASN A 113 17.17 -19.96 -8.11
CA ASN A 113 18.62 -20.03 -8.20
C ASN A 113 19.17 -21.35 -7.65
N THR A 114 20.47 -21.59 -7.87
CA THR A 114 21.19 -22.76 -7.35
C THR A 114 21.25 -22.77 -5.82
N ASP A 115 21.16 -21.61 -5.17
CA ASP A 115 21.26 -21.45 -3.72
C ASP A 115 19.98 -21.81 -2.98
N ASN A 116 18.84 -21.87 -3.69
CA ASN A 116 17.57 -22.36 -3.17
C ASN A 116 17.65 -23.88 -2.94
N THR A 117 18.22 -24.30 -1.82
CA THR A 117 18.43 -25.73 -1.50
C THR A 117 17.25 -26.37 -0.75
N GLY A 118 16.14 -25.65 -0.55
CA GLY A 118 15.02 -26.17 0.22
C GLY A 118 13.89 -25.17 0.44
N PRO A 119 12.77 -25.62 1.05
CA PRO A 119 11.58 -24.79 1.17
C PRO A 119 11.78 -23.54 2.01
N LYS A 120 12.68 -23.57 3.01
CA LYS A 120 13.01 -22.40 3.83
C LYS A 120 13.65 -21.25 3.05
N LYS A 121 14.30 -21.56 1.92
CA LYS A 121 14.94 -20.57 1.03
C LYS A 121 14.07 -20.24 -0.18
N SER A 122 12.92 -20.91 -0.30
CA SER A 122 11.95 -20.65 -1.36
C SER A 122 10.97 -19.60 -0.85
N ASP A 123 10.64 -18.64 -1.71
CA ASP A 123 9.58 -17.70 -1.41
C ASP A 123 8.20 -18.39 -1.38
N THR A 124 7.20 -17.73 -0.82
CA THR A 124 5.83 -18.26 -0.71
C THR A 124 5.24 -18.64 -2.08
N SER A 125 5.56 -17.88 -3.14
CA SER A 125 5.07 -18.14 -4.49
C SER A 125 5.65 -19.44 -5.04
N ALA A 126 6.94 -19.68 -4.87
CA ALA A 126 7.61 -20.91 -5.28
C ALA A 126 6.98 -22.15 -4.62
N LEU A 127 6.73 -22.08 -3.30
CA LEU A 127 6.08 -23.17 -2.56
C LEU A 127 4.65 -23.44 -3.05
N LEU A 128 3.86 -22.38 -3.22
CA LEU A 128 2.47 -22.50 -3.69
C LEU A 128 2.40 -23.02 -5.13
N ASN A 129 3.29 -22.58 -6.01
CA ASN A 129 3.35 -23.06 -7.38
C ASN A 129 3.79 -24.52 -7.48
N PHE A 130 4.76 -24.96 -6.66
CA PHE A 130 5.09 -26.38 -6.55
C PHE A 130 3.85 -27.21 -6.20
N ILE A 131 3.09 -26.77 -5.20
CA ILE A 131 1.85 -27.42 -4.78
C ILE A 131 0.80 -27.46 -5.92
N VAL A 132 0.61 -26.34 -6.61
CA VAL A 132 -0.42 -26.23 -7.65
C VAL A 132 -0.05 -27.05 -8.88
N HIS A 133 1.18 -26.91 -9.37
CA HIS A 133 1.62 -27.52 -10.62
C HIS A 133 2.07 -28.97 -10.48
N CYS A 134 2.28 -29.49 -9.28
CA CYS A 134 2.61 -30.89 -9.06
C CYS A 134 1.36 -31.72 -8.71
N LYS A 135 0.99 -32.70 -9.56
CA LYS A 135 -0.08 -33.68 -9.32
C LYS A 135 0.13 -34.45 -8.02
N PHE A 136 1.38 -34.76 -7.71
CA PHE A 136 1.72 -35.50 -6.50
C PHE A 136 1.38 -34.72 -5.21
N CYS A 137 1.41 -33.38 -5.26
CA CYS A 137 1.12 -32.55 -4.08
C CYS A 137 -0.36 -32.60 -3.65
N ASN A 138 -1.28 -33.05 -4.52
CA ASN A 138 -2.72 -33.13 -4.24
C ASN A 138 -3.07 -34.00 -3.04
N LYS A 139 -2.19 -34.94 -2.66
CA LYS A 139 -2.41 -35.82 -1.52
C LYS A 139 -2.14 -35.14 -0.17
N TYR A 140 -1.47 -33.99 -0.15
CA TYR A 140 -1.10 -33.30 1.08
C TYR A 140 -1.81 -31.99 1.31
N ILE A 141 -2.22 -31.29 0.25
CA ILE A 141 -2.85 -29.98 0.40
C ILE A 141 -3.78 -29.68 -0.79
N SER A 142 -4.87 -28.95 -0.54
CA SER A 142 -5.81 -28.54 -1.58
C SER A 142 -5.20 -27.58 -2.58
N THR A 143 -5.09 -28.03 -3.84
CA THR A 143 -4.71 -27.17 -4.97
C THR A 143 -5.59 -25.93 -5.09
N LYS A 144 -6.90 -26.07 -4.82
CA LYS A 144 -7.85 -24.96 -4.93
C LYS A 144 -7.61 -23.89 -3.86
N ALA A 145 -7.29 -24.30 -2.64
CA ALA A 145 -6.93 -23.37 -1.58
C ALA A 145 -5.59 -22.69 -1.89
N SER A 146 -4.59 -23.44 -2.36
CA SER A 146 -3.29 -22.88 -2.76
C SER A 146 -3.41 -21.87 -3.88
N GLN A 147 -4.24 -22.13 -4.90
CA GLN A 147 -4.49 -21.20 -6.00
C GLN A 147 -5.06 -19.87 -5.52
N LYS A 148 -6.02 -19.90 -4.57
CA LYS A 148 -6.56 -18.67 -3.97
C LYS A 148 -5.50 -17.88 -3.22
N VAL A 149 -4.58 -18.54 -2.54
CA VAL A 149 -3.48 -17.85 -1.84
C VAL A 149 -2.46 -17.26 -2.83
N ILE A 150 -2.23 -17.91 -3.99
CA ILE A 150 -1.45 -17.31 -5.08
C ILE A 150 -2.11 -16.01 -5.56
N GLU A 151 -3.44 -16.00 -5.73
CA GLU A 151 -4.18 -14.79 -6.12
C GLU A 151 -4.05 -13.67 -5.07
N VAL A 152 -4.16 -14.01 -3.78
CA VAL A 152 -3.93 -13.05 -2.67
C VAL A 152 -2.52 -12.48 -2.73
N ARG A 153 -1.50 -13.33 -2.89
CA ARG A 153 -0.10 -12.90 -3.02
C ARG A 153 0.07 -11.98 -4.22
N ASN A 154 -0.46 -12.34 -5.37
CA ASN A 154 -0.33 -11.53 -6.58
C ASN A 154 -0.99 -10.16 -6.39
N ARG A 155 -2.18 -10.10 -5.78
CA ARG A 155 -2.81 -8.81 -5.45
C ARG A 155 -1.98 -7.98 -4.48
N ALA A 156 -1.42 -8.59 -3.43
CA ALA A 156 -0.58 -7.87 -2.47
C ALA A 156 0.69 -7.31 -3.11
N MET A 157 1.38 -8.12 -3.90
CA MET A 157 2.65 -7.75 -4.52
C MET A 157 2.50 -6.74 -5.66
N HIS A 158 1.33 -6.69 -6.29
CA HIS A 158 1.01 -5.78 -7.39
C HIS A 158 0.05 -4.64 -6.98
N SER A 159 -0.14 -4.41 -5.67
CA SER A 159 -0.89 -3.26 -5.17
C SER A 159 -0.06 -1.99 -5.39
N ALA A 160 -0.42 -1.19 -6.39
CA ALA A 160 0.34 0.02 -6.74
C ALA A 160 0.37 1.07 -5.61
N ASP A 161 -0.66 1.09 -4.78
CA ASP A 161 -0.86 2.00 -3.66
C ASP A 161 -0.49 1.39 -2.30
N LEU A 162 -0.16 0.09 -2.27
CA LEU A 162 0.09 -0.69 -1.05
C LEU A 162 -1.07 -0.60 -0.05
N THR A 163 -2.33 -0.61 -0.53
CA THR A 163 -3.50 -0.55 0.35
C THR A 163 -4.53 -1.62 0.04
N PHE A 164 -5.26 -2.06 1.06
CA PHE A 164 -6.44 -2.91 0.90
C PHE A 164 -7.63 -2.38 1.68
N SER A 165 -8.80 -2.41 1.05
CA SER A 165 -10.05 -2.16 1.78
C SER A 165 -10.27 -3.20 2.87
N GLN A 166 -11.10 -2.87 3.87
CA GLN A 166 -11.42 -3.82 4.95
C GLN A 166 -12.04 -5.12 4.42
N GLN A 167 -12.82 -5.06 3.34
CA GLN A 167 -13.41 -6.26 2.75
C GLN A 167 -12.34 -7.13 2.07
N GLU A 168 -11.44 -6.53 1.28
CA GLU A 168 -10.34 -7.25 0.63
C GLU A 168 -9.42 -7.90 1.67
N PHE A 169 -9.11 -7.18 2.75
CA PHE A 169 -8.38 -7.71 3.90
C PHE A 169 -9.04 -8.98 4.45
N GLN A 170 -10.33 -8.93 4.78
CA GLN A 170 -11.05 -10.09 5.32
C GLN A 170 -11.08 -11.25 4.33
N ASP A 171 -11.31 -10.98 3.05
CA ASP A 171 -11.31 -12.01 1.99
C ASP A 171 -9.93 -12.67 1.84
N HIS A 172 -8.85 -11.88 1.94
CA HIS A 172 -7.47 -12.35 1.85
C HIS A 172 -7.08 -13.19 3.07
N MET A 173 -7.39 -12.72 4.27
CA MET A 173 -7.15 -13.46 5.51
C MET A 173 -7.93 -14.77 5.55
N ALA A 174 -9.20 -14.77 5.10
CA ALA A 174 -10.01 -15.97 5.00
C ALA A 174 -9.41 -17.00 4.02
N ALA A 175 -8.90 -16.55 2.86
CA ALA A 175 -8.25 -17.43 1.90
C ALA A 175 -6.96 -18.06 2.46
N VAL A 176 -6.13 -17.26 3.13
CA VAL A 176 -4.88 -17.71 3.76
C VAL A 176 -5.14 -18.69 4.91
N LEU A 177 -6.09 -18.38 5.80
CA LEU A 177 -6.50 -19.29 6.87
C LEU A 177 -7.13 -20.58 6.35
N SER A 178 -7.93 -20.50 5.28
CA SER A 178 -8.51 -21.69 4.66
C SER A 178 -7.44 -22.66 4.16
N LEU A 179 -6.28 -22.17 3.72
CA LEU A 179 -5.16 -23.02 3.34
C LEU A 179 -4.46 -23.63 4.55
N MET A 180 -4.14 -22.83 5.57
CA MET A 180 -3.45 -23.32 6.78
C MET A 180 -4.30 -24.28 7.62
N ARG A 181 -5.63 -24.17 7.52
CA ARG A 181 -6.60 -25.07 8.16
C ARG A 181 -7.09 -26.20 7.24
N ASP A 182 -6.44 -26.41 6.10
CA ASP A 182 -6.78 -27.52 5.22
C ASP A 182 -6.72 -28.85 5.99
N THR A 183 -7.75 -29.68 5.82
CA THR A 183 -7.89 -30.97 6.51
C THR A 183 -6.68 -31.89 6.38
N GLN A 184 -5.90 -31.76 5.30
CA GLN A 184 -4.72 -32.58 5.01
C GLN A 184 -3.45 -32.09 5.74
N ILE A 185 -3.39 -30.82 6.14
CA ILE A 185 -2.22 -30.24 6.84
C ILE A 185 -2.55 -29.74 8.25
N LYS A 186 -3.82 -29.72 8.67
CA LYS A 186 -4.22 -29.19 9.99
C LYS A 186 -3.53 -29.87 11.17
N SER A 187 -3.04 -31.10 11.00
CA SER A 187 -2.28 -31.83 12.01
C SER A 187 -0.78 -31.56 11.98
N ASP A 188 -0.28 -30.81 10.99
CA ASP A 188 1.12 -30.41 10.90
C ASP A 188 1.38 -29.25 11.88
N PRO A 189 2.33 -29.39 12.83
CA PRO A 189 2.57 -28.36 13.84
C PRO A 189 2.98 -27.00 13.25
N ALA A 190 3.66 -26.98 12.10
CA ALA A 190 4.06 -25.73 11.46
C ALA A 190 2.85 -25.02 10.84
N ALA A 191 1.95 -25.76 10.19
CA ALA A 191 0.72 -25.22 9.63
C ALA A 191 -0.23 -24.72 10.73
N GLN A 192 -0.34 -25.45 11.85
CA GLN A 192 -1.16 -25.02 12.98
C GLN A 192 -0.62 -23.75 13.64
N LYS A 193 0.70 -23.69 13.87
CA LYS A 193 1.36 -22.47 14.37
C LYS A 193 1.12 -21.27 13.43
N ALA A 194 1.26 -21.48 12.12
CA ALA A 194 0.97 -20.45 11.12
C ALA A 194 -0.50 -20.01 11.16
N ALA A 195 -1.45 -20.95 11.26
CA ALA A 195 -2.88 -20.62 11.37
C ALA A 195 -3.19 -19.78 12.61
N ASP A 196 -2.56 -20.09 13.75
CA ASP A 196 -2.73 -19.34 14.99
C ASP A 196 -2.13 -17.92 14.87
N GLU A 197 -0.94 -17.81 14.28
CA GLU A 197 -0.28 -16.53 14.01
C GLU A 197 -1.09 -15.66 13.04
N ILE A 198 -1.59 -16.24 11.96
CA ILE A 198 -2.47 -15.54 11.01
C ILE A 198 -3.78 -15.09 11.68
N SER A 199 -4.34 -15.92 12.57
CA SER A 199 -5.56 -15.56 13.32
C SER A 199 -5.30 -14.36 14.23
N LYS A 200 -4.16 -14.35 14.93
CA LYS A 200 -3.72 -13.18 15.72
C LYS A 200 -3.53 -11.96 14.84
N ILE A 201 -2.84 -12.09 13.71
CA ILE A 201 -2.68 -11.00 12.73
C ILE A 201 -4.04 -10.49 12.25
N GLN A 202 -5.09 -11.31 12.18
CA GLN A 202 -6.43 -10.90 11.76
C GLN A 202 -7.22 -10.14 12.85
N THR A 203 -7.09 -10.57 14.10
CA THR A 203 -7.92 -10.07 15.22
C THR A 203 -7.24 -9.00 16.06
N ASP A 204 -5.92 -9.03 16.16
CA ASP A 204 -5.19 -8.14 17.04
C ASP A 204 -5.27 -6.72 16.52
N ASP A 205 -5.32 -5.78 17.46
CA ASP A 205 -5.33 -4.36 17.17
C ASP A 205 -3.95 -3.99 16.60
N PHE A 206 -3.84 -4.01 15.27
CA PHE A 206 -2.57 -3.83 14.57
C PHE A 206 -2.21 -2.35 14.54
N HIS A 207 -1.37 -1.95 15.48
CA HIS A 207 -0.88 -0.58 15.59
C HIS A 207 0.48 -0.48 14.90
N ILE A 208 0.57 0.31 13.81
CA ILE A 208 1.84 0.81 13.29
C ILE A 208 2.31 1.93 14.22
N GLY A 209 2.67 1.54 15.45
CA GLY A 209 3.23 2.43 16.47
C GLY A 209 4.76 2.40 16.44
N ALA A 210 5.39 3.29 17.22
CA ALA A 210 6.85 3.34 17.44
C ALA A 210 7.45 2.05 18.04
N ASP A 211 6.63 1.03 18.28
CA ASP A 211 7.04 -0.26 18.77
C ASP A 211 7.89 -0.99 17.73
N LYS A 212 9.12 -1.32 18.16
CA LYS A 212 10.13 -2.04 17.39
C LYS A 212 9.58 -3.27 16.65
N ALA A 213 8.59 -3.97 17.22
CA ALA A 213 7.99 -5.15 16.61
C ALA A 213 7.22 -4.84 15.31
N CYS A 214 6.51 -3.72 15.22
CA CYS A 214 5.78 -3.37 14.00
C CYS A 214 6.73 -2.87 12.90
N HIS A 215 7.77 -2.14 13.28
CA HIS A 215 8.81 -1.74 12.33
C HIS A 215 9.61 -2.95 11.84
N ASP A 216 9.97 -3.88 12.72
CA ASP A 216 10.64 -5.14 12.35
C ASP A 216 9.75 -5.96 11.39
N ALA A 217 8.43 -6.01 11.63
CA ALA A 217 7.45 -6.67 10.76
C ALA A 217 7.33 -6.00 9.38
N GLU A 218 7.28 -4.67 9.34
CA GLU A 218 7.26 -3.88 8.10
C GLU A 218 8.56 -4.06 7.31
N VAL A 219 9.71 -3.95 7.97
CA VAL A 219 11.02 -4.24 7.37
C VAL A 219 11.06 -5.66 6.83
N GLN A 220 10.51 -6.64 7.55
CA GLN A 220 10.49 -8.03 7.09
C GLN A 220 9.63 -8.22 5.83
N VAL A 221 8.42 -7.67 5.80
CA VAL A 221 7.55 -7.72 4.60
C VAL A 221 8.20 -7.00 3.43
N PHE A 222 8.78 -5.82 3.64
CA PHE A 222 9.48 -5.10 2.59
C PHE A 222 10.76 -5.80 2.13
N THR A 223 11.51 -6.43 3.04
CA THR A 223 12.73 -7.18 2.67
C THR A 223 12.36 -8.34 1.75
N ASP A 224 11.34 -9.14 2.10
CA ASP A 224 10.86 -10.23 1.25
C ASP A 224 10.24 -9.69 -0.07
N LEU A 225 9.54 -8.55 -0.03
CA LEU A 225 9.01 -7.87 -1.23
C LEU A 225 10.15 -7.47 -2.18
N MET A 226 11.16 -6.77 -1.65
CA MET A 226 12.29 -6.26 -2.39
C MET A 226 13.19 -7.38 -2.91
N GLU A 227 13.39 -8.44 -2.14
CA GLU A 227 14.14 -9.61 -2.60
C GLU A 227 13.39 -10.34 -3.73
N ASN A 228 12.06 -10.43 -3.66
CA ASN A 228 11.23 -10.96 -4.74
C ASN A 228 11.28 -10.08 -6.00
N LEU A 229 11.22 -8.76 -5.86
CA LEU A 229 11.35 -7.82 -6.97
C LEU A 229 12.75 -7.90 -7.60
N LYS A 230 13.80 -7.99 -6.77
CA LYS A 230 15.18 -8.19 -7.22
C LYS A 230 15.32 -9.45 -8.06
N LYS A 231 14.81 -10.59 -7.57
CA LYS A 231 14.80 -11.86 -8.32
C LYS A 231 14.03 -11.74 -9.64
N SER A 232 12.94 -10.97 -9.66
CA SER A 232 12.17 -10.70 -10.89
C SER A 232 12.96 -9.84 -11.89
N LEU A 233 13.70 -8.83 -11.42
CA LEU A 233 14.55 -7.98 -12.26
C LEU A 233 15.74 -8.75 -12.81
N GLU A 234 16.45 -9.51 -11.96
CA GLU A 234 17.57 -10.39 -12.39
C GLU A 234 17.10 -11.39 -13.47
N LEU A 235 15.85 -11.85 -13.39
CA LEU A 235 15.25 -12.70 -14.42
C LEU A 235 15.03 -11.94 -15.73
N GLN A 236 14.46 -10.74 -15.69
CA GLN A 236 14.24 -9.91 -16.89
C GLN A 236 15.55 -9.54 -17.58
N GLU A 237 16.59 -9.19 -16.81
CA GLU A 237 17.93 -8.93 -17.34
C GLU A 237 18.50 -10.15 -18.06
N LYS A 238 18.34 -11.34 -17.47
CA LYS A 238 18.79 -12.59 -18.09
C LYS A 238 18.01 -12.90 -19.38
N GLU A 239 16.70 -12.64 -19.40
CA GLU A 239 15.88 -12.80 -20.60
C GLU A 239 16.34 -11.85 -21.71
N LEU A 240 16.61 -10.58 -21.38
CA LEU A 240 17.18 -9.62 -22.33
C LEU A 240 18.54 -10.10 -22.87
N GLY A 241 19.41 -10.65 -22.02
CA GLY A 241 20.68 -11.23 -22.44
C GLY A 241 20.54 -12.46 -23.36
N ASP A 242 19.59 -13.36 -23.07
CA ASP A 242 19.28 -14.51 -23.94
C ASP A 242 18.68 -14.04 -25.28
N HIS A 243 17.86 -12.97 -25.26
CA HIS A 243 17.32 -12.35 -26.47
C HIS A 243 18.41 -11.68 -27.31
N ALA A 244 19.34 -10.96 -26.69
CA ALA A 244 20.50 -10.37 -27.35
C ALA A 244 21.36 -11.45 -28.02
N THR A 245 21.69 -12.53 -27.31
CA THR A 245 22.46 -13.66 -27.85
C THR A 245 21.77 -14.32 -29.04
N ARG A 246 20.43 -14.40 -29.03
CA ARG A 246 19.65 -14.93 -30.16
C ARG A 246 19.66 -13.99 -31.36
N LEU A 247 19.67 -12.67 -31.13
CA LEU A 247 19.81 -11.69 -32.20
C LEU A 247 21.21 -11.77 -32.82
N ASP A 248 22.27 -11.85 -32.01
CA ASP A 248 23.65 -12.04 -32.50
C ASP A 248 23.79 -13.33 -33.33
N ALA A 249 23.18 -14.43 -32.89
CA ALA A 249 23.19 -15.69 -33.64
C ALA A 249 22.42 -15.62 -34.96
N LEU A 250 21.33 -14.85 -35.03
CA LEU A 250 20.58 -14.60 -36.27
C LEU A 250 21.36 -13.67 -37.21
N GLU A 251 22.08 -12.70 -36.66
CA GLU A 251 22.95 -11.79 -37.40
C GLU A 251 24.17 -12.52 -37.98
N GLN A 252 24.81 -13.38 -37.19
CA GLN A 252 25.90 -14.26 -37.64
C GLN A 252 25.42 -15.37 -38.60
N GLY A 253 24.18 -15.85 -38.45
CA GLY A 253 23.57 -16.79 -39.39
C GLY A 253 23.25 -16.19 -40.76
N ARG A 254 23.34 -14.86 -40.90
CA ARG A 254 23.11 -14.13 -42.15
C ARG A 254 24.37 -13.95 -42.99
N THR A 255 25.56 -14.25 -42.46
CA THR A 255 26.86 -13.98 -43.14
C THR A 255 27.46 -15.17 -43.88
N THR A 256 26.87 -16.36 -43.82
CA THR A 256 27.15 -17.37 -44.84
C THR A 256 26.32 -17.05 -46.07
N GLU A 257 26.95 -16.40 -47.05
CA GLU A 257 26.52 -16.42 -48.44
C GLU A 257 26.31 -17.88 -48.89
N GLU A 258 25.11 -18.41 -48.62
CA GLU A 258 24.57 -19.49 -49.42
C GLU A 258 24.47 -18.89 -50.83
N LYS A 259 25.45 -19.22 -51.67
CA LYS A 259 25.51 -18.86 -53.09
C LYS A 259 24.21 -19.33 -53.75
N VAL A 260 23.17 -18.50 -53.65
CA VAL A 260 22.07 -18.49 -54.60
C VAL A 260 22.75 -18.29 -55.93
N SER A 261 22.79 -19.36 -56.74
CA SER A 261 23.48 -19.38 -58.02
C SER A 261 23.18 -18.09 -58.75
N SER A 262 24.20 -17.29 -59.05
CA SER A 262 24.07 -16.04 -59.81
C SER A 262 23.26 -16.23 -61.10
N LYS A 263 23.24 -17.47 -61.62
CA LYS A 263 22.40 -17.90 -62.74
C LYS A 263 20.89 -17.83 -62.45
N THR A 264 20.43 -18.18 -61.25
CA THR A 264 19.03 -18.11 -60.84
C THR A 264 18.61 -16.65 -60.60
N VAL A 265 19.49 -15.84 -59.99
CA VAL A 265 19.24 -14.40 -59.79
C VAL A 265 19.16 -13.69 -61.15
N ASN A 266 20.08 -13.97 -62.07
CA ASN A 266 20.06 -13.38 -63.41
C ASN A 266 18.84 -13.84 -64.23
N SER A 267 18.43 -15.11 -64.11
CA SER A 267 17.22 -15.59 -64.80
C SER A 267 15.92 -14.97 -64.26
N ILE A 268 15.87 -14.64 -62.97
CA ILE A 268 14.75 -13.90 -62.38
C ILE A 268 14.82 -12.43 -62.80
N LEU A 269 16.03 -11.85 -62.86
CA LEU A 269 16.24 -10.47 -63.31
C LEU A 269 15.82 -10.30 -64.79
N ASP A 270 16.13 -11.27 -65.65
CA ASP A 270 15.72 -11.28 -67.06
C ASP A 270 14.19 -11.43 -67.22
N MET A 271 13.54 -12.26 -66.39
CA MET A 271 12.07 -12.36 -66.37
C MET A 271 11.40 -11.08 -65.88
N VAL A 272 11.98 -10.42 -64.87
CA VAL A 272 11.49 -9.14 -64.36
C VAL A 272 11.71 -8.04 -65.39
N ASN A 273 12.86 -8.01 -66.06
CA ASN A 273 13.18 -7.00 -67.07
C ASN A 273 12.37 -7.16 -68.37
N GLY A 274 11.92 -8.37 -68.69
CA GLY A 274 11.04 -8.63 -69.83
C GLY A 274 9.55 -8.35 -69.57
N ASN A 275 9.16 -7.97 -68.35
CA ASN A 275 7.74 -7.87 -67.98
C ASN A 275 7.43 -6.51 -67.33
N ALA A 276 6.87 -5.60 -68.13
CA ALA A 276 6.61 -4.20 -67.75
C ALA A 276 5.67 -4.07 -66.53
N ASP A 277 4.70 -4.97 -66.39
CA ASP A 277 3.78 -4.95 -65.25
C ASP A 277 4.51 -5.28 -63.95
N LEU A 278 5.40 -6.29 -63.97
CA LEU A 278 6.23 -6.65 -62.82
C LEU A 278 7.24 -5.54 -62.49
N GLN A 279 7.82 -4.88 -63.49
CA GLN A 279 8.67 -3.70 -63.23
C GLN A 279 7.89 -2.59 -62.55
N SER A 280 6.66 -2.29 -62.99
CA SER A 280 5.84 -1.25 -62.39
C SER A 280 5.51 -1.56 -60.92
N VAL A 281 5.13 -2.80 -60.61
CA VAL A 281 4.79 -3.23 -59.25
C VAL A 281 6.04 -3.23 -58.35
N LEU A 282 7.18 -3.72 -58.85
CA LEU A 282 8.43 -3.70 -58.10
C LEU A 282 8.97 -2.28 -57.90
N GLN A 283 8.76 -1.38 -58.85
CA GLN A 283 9.14 0.02 -58.72
C GLN A 283 8.27 0.76 -57.70
N VAL A 284 6.97 0.47 -57.66
CA VAL A 284 6.06 0.96 -56.61
C VAL A 284 6.50 0.42 -55.25
N GLN A 285 6.72 -0.88 -55.11
CA GLN A 285 7.20 -1.47 -53.85
C GLN A 285 8.59 -0.96 -53.43
N ALA A 286 9.50 -0.71 -54.38
CA ALA A 286 10.80 -0.12 -54.11
C ALA A 286 10.66 1.33 -53.62
N SER A 287 9.72 2.10 -54.18
CA SER A 287 9.43 3.46 -53.73
C SER A 287 8.78 3.50 -52.34
N GLU A 288 7.88 2.56 -52.03
CA GLU A 288 7.29 2.39 -50.70
C GLU A 288 8.37 2.01 -49.67
N LEU A 289 9.25 1.05 -50.02
CA LEU A 289 10.35 0.63 -49.16
C LEU A 289 11.35 1.77 -48.93
N SER A 290 11.65 2.56 -49.96
CA SER A 290 12.50 3.75 -49.85
C SER A 290 11.88 4.80 -48.92
N THR A 291 10.56 4.99 -48.99
CA THR A 291 9.84 5.93 -48.11
C THR A 291 9.90 5.47 -46.65
N VAL A 292 9.70 4.17 -46.41
CA VAL A 292 9.83 3.57 -45.07
C VAL A 292 11.25 3.70 -44.54
N LEU A 293 12.28 3.45 -45.37
CA LEU A 293 13.68 3.65 -44.99
C LEU A 293 13.99 5.10 -44.63
N GLN A 294 13.47 6.06 -45.40
CA GLN A 294 13.65 7.49 -45.12
C GLN A 294 12.95 7.91 -43.82
N GLN A 295 11.80 7.30 -43.50
CA GLN A 295 11.11 7.49 -42.23
C GLN A 295 11.92 6.93 -41.05
N TYR A 296 12.52 5.75 -41.20
CA TYR A 296 13.41 5.18 -40.17
C TYR A 296 14.67 6.02 -39.97
N GLN A 297 15.29 6.50 -41.05
CA GLN A 297 16.44 7.40 -40.97
C GLN A 297 16.08 8.70 -40.24
N SER A 298 14.92 9.28 -40.52
CA SER A 298 14.43 10.49 -39.84
C SER A 298 14.19 10.26 -38.34
N ARG A 299 13.66 9.09 -37.96
CA ARG A 299 13.49 8.69 -36.55
C ARG A 299 14.83 8.44 -35.85
N LEU A 300 15.81 7.87 -36.54
CA LEU A 300 17.17 7.70 -36.01
C LEU A 300 17.82 9.05 -35.71
N VAL A 301 17.77 10.00 -36.65
CA VAL A 301 18.29 11.36 -36.43
C VAL A 301 17.62 12.04 -35.23
N LYS A 302 16.31 11.85 -35.06
CA LYS A 302 15.60 12.38 -33.89
C LYS A 302 16.09 11.76 -32.58
N VAL A 303 16.23 10.44 -32.52
CA VAL A 303 16.74 9.74 -31.33
C VAL A 303 18.19 10.11 -31.04
N GLU A 304 19.02 10.30 -32.06
CA GLU A 304 20.39 10.80 -31.89
C GLU A 304 20.41 12.22 -31.30
N GLY A 305 19.48 13.08 -31.70
CA GLY A 305 19.26 14.39 -31.09
C GLY A 305 18.86 14.30 -29.62
N ASP A 306 17.85 13.48 -29.29
CA ASP A 306 17.39 13.28 -27.91
C ASP A 306 18.54 12.73 -27.02
N ILE A 307 19.38 11.83 -27.56
CA ILE A 307 20.57 11.30 -26.86
C ILE A 307 21.60 12.41 -26.62
N ALA A 308 21.81 13.32 -27.58
CA ALA A 308 22.73 14.44 -27.42
C ALA A 308 22.26 15.41 -26.33
N ASP A 309 20.95 15.69 -26.26
CA ASP A 309 20.35 16.55 -25.25
C ASP A 309 20.48 15.94 -23.84
N VAL A 310 20.15 14.66 -23.69
CA VAL A 310 20.35 13.93 -22.41
C VAL A 310 21.82 13.94 -21.99
N LYS A 311 22.74 13.78 -22.94
CA LYS A 311 24.18 13.83 -22.67
C LYS A 311 24.63 15.22 -22.20
N ALA A 312 24.05 16.29 -22.75
CA ALA A 312 24.32 17.65 -22.31
C ALA A 312 23.80 17.91 -20.88
N GLU A 313 22.59 17.43 -20.55
CA GLU A 313 22.03 17.53 -19.20
C GLU A 313 22.87 16.77 -18.16
N VAL A 314 23.31 15.55 -18.50
CA VAL A 314 24.21 14.77 -17.62
C VAL A 314 25.53 15.51 -17.39
N SER A 315 26.10 16.14 -18.43
CA SER A 315 27.32 16.95 -18.28
C SER A 315 27.11 18.19 -17.39
N HIS A 316 25.95 18.83 -17.49
CA HIS A 316 25.60 19.95 -16.61
C HIS A 316 25.46 19.51 -15.15
N LEU A 317 24.83 18.35 -14.91
CA LEU A 317 24.67 17.78 -13.57
C LEU A 317 26.03 17.43 -12.95
N ASP A 318 26.95 16.87 -13.73
CA ASP A 318 28.30 16.51 -13.29
C ASP A 318 29.13 17.73 -12.86
N LYS A 319 29.07 18.83 -13.64
CA LYS A 319 29.69 20.11 -13.27
C LYS A 319 29.10 20.69 -11.99
N THR A 320 27.79 20.59 -11.81
CA THR A 320 27.10 21.06 -10.61
C THR A 320 27.53 20.26 -9.38
N MET A 321 27.59 18.94 -9.52
CA MET A 321 28.03 18.03 -8.46
C MET A 321 29.49 18.31 -8.06
N THR A 322 30.37 18.53 -9.03
CA THR A 322 31.78 18.88 -8.77
C THR A 322 31.92 20.20 -8.00
N LYS A 323 31.12 21.21 -8.34
CA LYS A 323 31.10 22.50 -7.63
C LYS A 323 30.64 22.34 -6.17
N GLN A 324 29.60 21.53 -5.94
CA GLN A 324 29.11 21.24 -4.59
C GLN A 324 30.13 20.46 -3.76
N MET A 325 30.86 19.52 -4.38
CA MET A 325 31.93 18.78 -3.70
C MET A 325 33.06 19.71 -3.24
N ALA A 326 33.48 20.66 -4.07
CA ALA A 326 34.49 21.65 -3.68
C ALA A 326 34.04 22.54 -2.52
N GLN A 327 32.75 22.93 -2.48
CA GLN A 327 32.18 23.70 -1.37
C GLN A 327 32.12 22.88 -0.08
N LEU A 328 31.77 21.59 -0.16
CA LEU A 328 31.77 20.69 0.99
C LEU A 328 33.18 20.44 1.55
N GLU A 329 34.19 20.40 0.68
CA GLU A 329 35.59 20.25 1.10
C GLU A 329 36.07 21.48 1.90
N ASP A 330 35.75 22.70 1.44
CA ASP A 330 36.05 23.96 2.15
C ASP A 330 35.34 24.05 3.52
N ILE A 331 34.09 23.60 3.60
CA ILE A 331 33.37 23.54 4.89
C ILE A 331 34.00 22.51 5.82
N THR A 332 34.44 21.37 5.28
CA THR A 332 35.04 20.29 6.05
C THR A 332 36.37 20.73 6.67
N THR A 333 37.24 21.39 5.90
CA THR A 333 38.52 21.90 6.40
C THR A 333 38.31 22.93 7.51
N ARG A 334 37.39 23.89 7.31
CA ARG A 334 37.06 24.89 8.33
C ARG A 334 36.55 24.26 9.63
N THR A 335 35.69 23.25 9.53
CA THR A 335 35.15 22.55 10.71
C THR A 335 36.24 21.77 11.45
N GLN A 336 37.18 21.18 10.71
CA GLN A 336 38.31 20.46 11.27
C GLN A 336 39.26 21.37 12.05
N ASP A 337 39.48 22.60 11.57
CA ASP A 337 40.24 23.62 12.27
C ASP A 337 39.55 24.03 13.58
N GLU A 338 38.23 24.23 13.56
CA GLU A 338 37.45 24.55 14.75
C GLU A 338 37.46 23.40 15.79
N ILE A 339 37.35 22.14 15.36
CA ILE A 339 37.46 20.97 16.24
C ILE A 339 38.86 20.88 16.87
N SER A 340 39.90 21.20 16.11
CA SER A 340 41.28 21.18 16.60
C SER A 340 41.48 22.23 17.70
N ASP A 341 40.90 23.42 17.54
CA ASP A 341 40.92 24.48 18.55
C ASP A 341 40.15 24.09 19.83
N VAL A 342 38.99 23.43 19.68
CA VAL A 342 38.22 22.91 20.83
C VAL A 342 38.99 21.79 21.55
N ARG A 343 39.65 20.91 20.81
CA ARG A 343 40.44 19.82 21.39
C ARG A 343 41.63 20.36 22.19
N ALA A 344 42.28 21.42 21.73
CA ALA A 344 43.32 22.11 22.49
C ALA A 344 42.78 22.62 23.84
N LYS A 345 41.63 23.31 23.83
CA LYS A 345 40.97 23.81 25.05
C LYS A 345 40.57 22.70 26.02
N ILE A 346 40.10 21.55 25.52
CA ILE A 346 39.81 20.38 26.36
C ILE A 346 41.09 19.83 27.02
N GLY A 347 42.22 19.88 26.31
CA GLY A 347 43.54 19.54 26.85
C GLY A 347 43.90 20.40 28.06
N ASP A 348 43.71 21.71 27.96
CA ASP A 348 43.99 22.65 29.06
C ASP A 348 43.11 22.35 30.29
N VAL A 349 41.81 22.11 30.08
CA VAL A 349 40.87 21.75 31.16
C VAL A 349 41.27 20.43 31.82
N LYS A 350 41.67 19.42 31.03
CA LYS A 350 42.09 18.13 31.56
C LYS A 350 43.31 18.26 32.46
N THR A 351 44.27 19.09 32.08
CA THR A 351 45.48 19.37 32.87
C THR A 351 45.09 19.99 34.22
N SER A 352 44.18 20.97 34.22
CA SER A 352 43.67 21.58 35.45
C SER A 352 42.92 20.61 36.37
N VAL A 353 42.18 19.65 35.80
CA VAL A 353 41.49 18.60 36.58
C VAL A 353 42.49 17.64 37.23
N ASP A 354 43.59 17.32 36.55
CA ASP A 354 44.60 16.43 37.10
C ASP A 354 45.40 17.10 38.24
N ASP A 355 45.64 18.41 38.16
CA ASP A 355 46.22 19.19 39.28
C ASP A 355 45.30 19.13 40.53
N VAL A 356 43.99 19.29 40.35
CA VAL A 356 43.00 19.22 41.45
C VAL A 356 42.95 17.82 42.07
N LYS A 357 43.09 16.75 41.27
CA LYS A 357 43.16 15.39 41.79
C LYS A 357 44.40 15.18 42.64
N GLU A 358 45.54 15.73 42.23
CA GLU A 358 46.77 15.64 43.02
C GLU A 358 46.58 16.29 44.39
N ASP A 359 45.98 17.48 44.45
CA ASP A 359 45.69 18.16 45.71
C ASP A 359 44.71 17.37 46.60
N LEU A 360 43.69 16.73 46.00
CA LEU A 360 42.77 15.85 46.73
C LEU A 360 43.48 14.64 47.35
N THR A 361 44.49 14.08 46.68
CA THR A 361 45.27 12.96 47.23
C THR A 361 46.13 13.41 48.42
N LYS A 362 46.71 14.61 48.37
CA LYS A 362 47.44 15.20 49.50
C LYS A 362 46.53 15.43 50.71
N VAL A 363 45.27 15.80 50.50
CA VAL A 363 44.27 15.95 51.57
C VAL A 363 43.88 14.60 52.18
N LYS A 364 43.67 13.56 51.36
CA LYS A 364 43.35 12.21 51.85
C LYS A 364 44.48 11.61 52.69
N GLN A 365 45.73 11.84 52.30
CA GLN A 365 46.90 11.36 53.05
C GLN A 365 46.95 11.97 54.46
N LYS A 366 46.61 13.27 54.61
CA LYS A 366 46.54 13.94 55.91
C LYS A 366 45.41 13.43 56.81
N LEU A 367 44.38 12.79 56.26
CA LEU A 367 43.25 12.26 57.03
C LEU A 367 43.51 10.86 57.62
N LEU A 368 44.56 10.15 57.19
CA LEU A 368 44.81 8.75 57.55
C LEU A 368 45.73 8.57 58.79
N GLU A 369 46.24 9.64 59.39
CA GLU A 369 47.10 9.59 60.57
C GLU A 369 46.29 9.85 61.87
N ALA A 370 45.66 8.80 62.42
CA ALA A 370 45.11 8.78 63.80
C ALA A 370 45.12 7.34 64.39
N PRO A 371 45.24 7.14 65.73
CA PRO A 371 45.72 5.89 66.33
C PRO A 371 44.63 4.82 66.64
N PRO A 372 45.02 3.54 66.93
CA PRO A 372 44.22 2.36 66.57
C PRO A 372 43.55 1.59 67.74
N GLY A 373 42.46 0.87 67.44
CA GLY A 373 41.82 -0.16 68.29
C GLY A 373 40.99 -1.18 67.48
N SER A 374 41.34 -2.46 67.60
CA SER A 374 40.93 -3.71 66.88
C SER A 374 39.46 -4.18 67.07
N PRO A 375 38.95 -5.34 66.53
CA PRO A 375 39.58 -6.42 65.74
C PRO A 375 38.81 -6.94 64.49
N LYS A 376 39.49 -7.83 63.74
CA LYS A 376 39.12 -8.43 62.43
C LYS A 376 38.10 -9.57 62.53
N PHE A 377 37.27 -9.74 61.49
CA PHE A 377 36.43 -10.94 61.25
C PHE A 377 36.61 -11.47 59.81
N THR A 378 36.66 -12.79 59.65
CA THR A 378 36.82 -13.55 58.40
C THR A 378 35.46 -14.09 57.89
N PRO A 379 35.16 -14.14 56.58
CA PRO A 379 33.91 -14.70 56.07
C PRO A 379 34.07 -16.04 55.29
N GLY A 380 33.17 -17.00 55.54
CA GLY A 380 32.94 -18.15 54.65
C GLY A 380 32.16 -19.34 55.23
N ALA A 381 30.82 -19.28 55.26
CA ALA A 381 29.95 -20.47 55.37
C ALA A 381 28.52 -20.20 54.83
N SER A 382 27.99 -21.11 54.00
CA SER A 382 26.65 -21.02 53.37
C SER A 382 25.55 -21.58 54.29
N ILE A 383 24.47 -20.81 54.50
CA ILE A 383 23.41 -21.08 55.50
C ILE A 383 22.32 -21.99 54.91
N SER A 384 21.96 -23.07 55.61
CA SER A 384 20.88 -24.02 55.24
C SER A 384 19.72 -23.90 56.24
N TYR A 385 18.44 -24.01 55.80
CA TYR A 385 17.23 -23.88 56.66
C TYR A 385 17.25 -24.74 57.93
N LYS A 386 17.95 -25.88 57.91
CA LYS A 386 18.17 -26.70 59.11
C LYS A 386 18.98 -25.97 60.19
N ASN A 387 19.99 -25.21 59.79
CA ASN A 387 20.82 -24.40 60.69
C ASN A 387 20.03 -23.20 61.20
N THR A 388 19.24 -22.55 60.34
CA THR A 388 18.36 -21.44 60.74
C THR A 388 17.30 -21.89 61.77
N LEU A 389 16.67 -23.06 61.57
CA LEU A 389 15.76 -23.62 62.55
C LEU A 389 16.49 -24.00 63.85
N GLN A 390 17.70 -24.56 63.76
CA GLN A 390 18.48 -24.92 64.94
C GLN A 390 18.90 -23.68 65.74
N GLU A 391 19.36 -22.64 65.07
CA GLU A 391 19.76 -21.36 65.66
C GLU A 391 18.56 -20.64 66.29
N TYR A 392 17.40 -20.66 65.64
CA TYR A 392 16.16 -20.13 66.23
C TYR A 392 15.77 -20.90 67.50
N LEU A 393 15.81 -22.23 67.46
CA LEU A 393 15.50 -23.05 68.63
C LEU A 393 16.50 -22.84 69.76
N ASP A 394 17.79 -22.70 69.44
CA ASP A 394 18.84 -22.46 70.45
C ASP A 394 18.75 -21.04 71.03
N LYS A 395 18.44 -20.02 70.21
CA LYS A 395 18.25 -18.63 70.63
C LYS A 395 17.06 -18.48 71.58
N GLU A 396 15.94 -19.13 71.27
CA GLU A 396 14.74 -19.12 72.10
C GLU A 396 14.81 -20.14 73.27
N LYS A 397 15.96 -20.82 73.45
CA LYS A 397 16.21 -21.87 74.46
C LYS A 397 15.16 -23.01 74.43
N LEU A 398 14.73 -23.38 73.23
CA LEU A 398 13.69 -24.36 72.99
C LEU A 398 14.27 -25.77 72.73
N PRO A 399 13.50 -26.86 72.98
CA PRO A 399 14.00 -28.22 72.78
C PRO A 399 14.38 -28.50 71.32
N LYS A 400 15.46 -29.25 71.09
CA LYS A 400 15.91 -29.58 69.72
C LYS A 400 14.84 -30.40 68.96
N ALA A 401 14.61 -30.04 67.69
CA ALA A 401 13.67 -30.73 66.83
C ALA A 401 14.13 -32.18 66.55
N LYS A 402 13.21 -33.14 66.63
CA LYS A 402 13.49 -34.56 66.34
C LYS A 402 13.04 -34.89 64.92
N TYR A 403 13.89 -35.58 64.17
CA TYR A 403 13.61 -35.98 62.79
C TYR A 403 13.38 -37.49 62.75
N LYS A 404 12.15 -37.92 62.44
CA LYS A 404 11.84 -39.34 62.27
C LYS A 404 11.69 -39.65 60.78
N ARG A 405 12.45 -40.65 60.33
CA ARG A 405 12.25 -41.25 58.99
C ARG A 405 11.02 -42.15 59.07
N LEU A 406 10.10 -42.00 58.13
CA LEU A 406 9.04 -42.99 57.95
C LEU A 406 9.55 -44.01 56.92
N GLU A 407 9.79 -45.24 57.37
CA GLU A 407 10.03 -46.36 56.47
C GLU A 407 8.66 -46.85 55.99
N GLY A 408 8.46 -46.87 54.67
CA GLY A 408 7.20 -47.33 54.09
C GLY A 408 7.17 -48.85 54.06
N GLU A 409 6.27 -49.44 54.84
CA GLU A 409 5.66 -50.74 54.55
C GLU A 409 4.89 -50.64 53.22
N GLY A 410 5.09 -51.59 52.30
CA GLY A 410 4.30 -51.69 51.07
C GLY A 410 5.07 -52.15 49.84
N SER A 411 5.55 -53.40 49.87
CA SER A 411 6.00 -54.13 48.69
C SER A 411 4.80 -54.47 47.80
N ASN A 412 4.44 -53.60 46.86
CA ASN A 412 3.61 -53.99 45.72
C ASN A 412 4.39 -53.71 44.44
N ALA A 413 4.64 -54.78 43.67
CA ALA A 413 5.42 -54.77 42.45
C ALA A 413 4.75 -53.87 41.40
N GLY A 414 5.39 -52.74 41.06
CA GLY A 414 4.96 -51.87 39.96
C GLY A 414 5.26 -50.37 40.08
N GLN A 415 5.74 -49.86 41.21
CA GLN A 415 6.13 -48.43 41.35
C GLN A 415 7.64 -48.21 41.49
N PRO A 416 8.17 -47.09 40.97
CA PRO A 416 9.60 -46.82 40.92
C PRO A 416 10.20 -46.65 42.33
N PRO A 417 11.43 -47.14 42.57
CA PRO A 417 12.00 -47.20 43.90
C PRO A 417 12.57 -45.83 44.36
N PHE A 418 12.51 -45.60 45.67
CA PHE A 418 13.15 -44.52 46.44
C PHE A 418 12.44 -43.16 46.49
N THR A 419 11.40 -43.05 47.31
CA THR A 419 10.85 -41.75 47.73
C THR A 419 11.07 -41.55 49.24
N PHE A 420 11.67 -40.41 49.62
CA PHE A 420 11.99 -40.11 51.02
C PHE A 420 10.86 -39.29 51.65
N ARG A 421 10.32 -39.78 52.77
CA ARG A 421 9.42 -39.01 53.65
C ARG A 421 10.10 -38.79 55.00
N VAL A 422 10.19 -37.54 55.41
CA VAL A 422 10.78 -37.11 56.68
C VAL A 422 9.71 -36.36 57.45
N VAL A 423 9.55 -36.70 58.73
CA VAL A 423 8.68 -35.95 59.63
C VAL A 423 9.52 -35.28 60.70
N LEU A 424 9.35 -33.97 60.82
CA LEU A 424 9.95 -33.18 61.89
C LEU A 424 8.93 -33.08 63.02
N GLN A 425 9.29 -33.54 64.22
CA GLN A 425 8.46 -33.44 65.41
C GLN A 425 9.05 -32.42 66.37
N TYR A 426 8.24 -31.44 66.77
CA TYR A 426 8.64 -30.39 67.69
C TYR A 426 7.44 -29.94 68.54
N LYS A 427 7.60 -29.91 69.87
CA LYS A 427 6.56 -29.58 70.87
C LYS A 427 5.19 -30.20 70.56
N ASN A 428 5.17 -31.51 70.34
CA ASN A 428 3.99 -32.33 69.99
C ASN A 428 3.37 -32.06 68.60
N ALA A 429 3.80 -31.05 67.86
CA ALA A 429 3.42 -30.84 66.47
C ALA A 429 4.29 -31.70 65.53
N LEU A 430 3.66 -32.35 64.56
CA LEU A 430 4.34 -33.03 63.46
C LEU A 430 4.25 -32.18 62.20
N PHE A 431 5.40 -31.85 61.63
CA PHE A 431 5.54 -31.15 60.36
C PHE A 431 5.89 -32.16 59.29
N ARG A 432 4.89 -32.45 58.43
CA ARG A 432 5.01 -33.36 57.30
C ARG A 432 4.94 -32.53 56.01
N PRO A 433 6.04 -32.41 55.26
CA PRO A 433 5.99 -31.76 53.96
C PRO A 433 5.19 -32.64 52.99
N ASP A 434 4.26 -32.04 52.27
CA ASP A 434 3.47 -32.72 51.26
C ASP A 434 4.34 -33.04 50.03
N GLY A 435 4.25 -34.29 49.56
CA GLY A 435 4.98 -34.75 48.37
C GLY A 435 6.00 -35.86 48.64
N GLN A 436 6.47 -36.46 47.54
CA GLN A 436 7.55 -37.43 47.52
C GLN A 436 8.84 -36.72 47.07
N PHE A 437 9.91 -36.84 47.85
CA PHE A 437 11.15 -36.13 47.58
C PHE A 437 12.25 -37.09 47.12
N ALA A 438 13.01 -36.65 46.12
CA ALA A 438 14.11 -37.41 45.52
C ALA A 438 15.30 -37.63 46.48
N SER A 439 15.39 -36.89 47.59
CA SER A 439 16.42 -37.13 48.62
C SER A 439 15.98 -36.74 50.02
N LYS A 440 16.57 -37.41 51.02
CA LYS A 440 16.38 -37.11 52.45
C LYS A 440 16.75 -35.65 52.78
N LYS A 441 17.77 -35.08 52.13
CA LYS A 441 18.24 -33.71 52.42
C LYS A 441 17.19 -32.68 52.01
N VAL A 442 16.57 -32.85 50.84
CA VAL A 442 15.50 -31.98 50.34
C VAL A 442 14.23 -32.12 51.20
N ALA A 443 13.82 -33.35 51.51
CA ALA A 443 12.69 -33.61 52.42
C ALA A 443 12.90 -32.96 53.80
N THR A 444 14.13 -33.04 54.32
CA THR A 444 14.49 -32.45 55.63
C THR A 444 14.46 -30.92 55.57
N GLN A 445 15.03 -30.30 54.54
CA GLN A 445 14.99 -28.84 54.40
C GLN A 445 13.56 -28.32 54.28
N LYS A 446 12.70 -29.01 53.51
CA LYS A 446 11.30 -28.59 53.35
C LYS A 446 10.49 -28.77 54.64
N ALA A 447 10.78 -29.81 55.42
CA ALA A 447 10.19 -29.97 56.75
C ALA A 447 10.64 -28.87 57.73
N CYS A 448 11.92 -28.44 57.69
CA CYS A 448 12.41 -27.32 58.50
C CYS A 448 11.79 -25.98 58.09
N GLU A 449 11.61 -25.74 56.79
CA GLU A 449 10.95 -24.54 56.26
C GLU A 449 9.49 -24.43 56.73
N LEU A 450 8.72 -25.52 56.64
CA LEU A 450 7.35 -25.61 57.17
C LEU A 450 7.28 -25.37 58.68
N ALA A 451 8.26 -25.88 59.43
CA ALA A 451 8.34 -25.65 60.87
C ALA A 451 8.62 -24.18 61.20
N LEU A 452 9.56 -23.53 60.49
CA LEU A 452 9.86 -22.11 60.66
C LEU A 452 8.64 -21.23 60.33
N GLN A 453 7.93 -21.54 59.24
CA GLN A 453 6.73 -20.81 58.84
C GLN A 453 5.62 -20.89 59.90
N ARG A 454 5.39 -22.07 60.47
CA ARG A 454 4.39 -22.29 61.54
C ARG A 454 4.79 -21.69 62.88
N LEU A 455 6.08 -21.50 63.14
CA LEU A 455 6.59 -20.84 64.35
C LEU A 455 6.55 -19.29 64.24
N GLY A 456 5.91 -18.75 63.20
CA GLY A 456 5.76 -17.30 63.01
C GLY A 456 7.02 -16.60 62.49
N GLN A 457 8.04 -17.36 62.08
CA GLN A 457 9.28 -16.84 61.49
C GLN A 457 9.13 -16.69 59.96
N SER A 458 8.00 -16.15 59.49
CA SER A 458 7.73 -15.98 58.05
C SER A 458 8.29 -14.65 57.53
N HIS A 459 9.61 -14.51 57.50
CA HIS A 459 10.28 -13.46 56.71
C HIS A 459 11.56 -13.97 56.03
N VAL A 460 11.53 -15.22 55.55
CA VAL A 460 12.56 -15.75 54.65
C VAL A 460 11.89 -16.50 53.50
N THR A 461 11.21 -15.76 52.63
CA THR A 461 10.98 -16.21 51.24
C THR A 461 12.19 -15.75 50.43
N ASN A 462 12.99 -16.69 49.91
CA ASN A 462 14.00 -16.40 48.91
C ASN A 462 13.33 -16.18 47.54
N ASP A 463 12.55 -15.11 47.42
CA ASP A 463 12.30 -14.46 46.13
C ASP A 463 13.16 -13.19 46.13
N PRO A 464 13.93 -12.90 45.07
CA PRO A 464 14.82 -11.75 45.04
C PRO A 464 13.99 -10.48 45.20
N THR A 465 14.18 -9.79 46.33
CA THR A 465 13.62 -8.47 46.59
C THR A 465 14.04 -7.52 45.47
N HIS A 466 13.04 -6.98 44.77
CA HIS A 466 13.24 -6.02 43.71
C HIS A 466 13.48 -4.65 44.38
N PHE A 467 14.75 -4.27 44.60
CA PHE A 467 15.17 -2.99 45.22
C PHE A 467 14.46 -1.77 44.64
N ARG A 468 14.10 -1.81 43.35
CA ARG A 468 13.27 -0.76 42.73
C ARG A 468 11.87 -0.62 43.35
N ALA A 469 11.23 -1.73 43.71
CA ALA A 469 9.92 -1.70 44.38
C ALA A 469 10.05 -1.22 45.83
N GLU A 470 11.13 -1.60 46.51
CA GLU A 470 11.42 -1.19 47.88
C GLU A 470 11.74 0.32 47.97
N LEU A 471 12.49 0.85 46.99
CA LEU A 471 12.72 2.29 46.84
C LEU A 471 11.42 3.05 46.58
N GLN A 472 10.57 2.56 45.68
CA GLN A 472 9.26 3.18 45.42
C GLN A 472 8.37 3.19 46.67
N GLU A 473 8.36 2.09 47.44
CA GLU A 473 7.57 2.03 48.66
C GLU A 473 8.14 2.91 49.78
N TYR A 474 9.46 3.00 49.91
CA TYR A 474 10.12 3.89 50.86
C TYR A 474 9.78 5.36 50.60
N LEU A 475 9.89 5.81 49.35
CA LEU A 475 9.58 7.18 48.95
C LEU A 475 8.09 7.50 49.10
N ARG A 476 7.22 6.53 48.80
CA ARG A 476 5.78 6.64 49.06
C ARG A 476 5.46 6.82 50.54
N LYS A 477 6.20 6.16 51.45
CA LYS A 477 6.03 6.33 52.91
C LYS A 477 6.51 7.70 53.39
N GLN A 478 7.52 8.28 52.74
CA GLN A 478 8.02 9.62 53.03
C GLN A 478 7.22 10.74 52.34
N SER A 479 6.12 10.40 51.64
CA SER A 479 5.33 11.35 50.84
C SER A 479 6.16 12.09 49.78
N GLN A 480 7.20 11.45 49.25
CA GLN A 480 8.01 11.97 48.14
C GLN A 480 7.51 11.43 46.79
N ASP A 481 7.75 12.20 45.74
CA ASP A 481 7.40 11.82 44.37
C ASP A 481 8.14 10.54 43.92
N GLN A 482 7.58 9.86 42.91
CA GLN A 482 8.20 8.63 42.40
C GLN A 482 9.60 8.89 41.83
N PRO A 483 10.56 7.98 42.06
CA PRO A 483 11.91 8.11 41.55
C PRO A 483 11.94 7.96 40.03
N GLU A 484 12.63 8.86 39.35
CA GLU A 484 12.94 8.76 37.93
C GLU A 484 14.26 8.02 37.75
N ILE A 485 14.24 6.87 37.06
CA ILE A 485 15.46 6.07 36.83
C ILE A 485 15.89 6.25 35.38
N ASN A 486 16.98 6.97 35.17
CA ASN A 486 17.59 7.20 33.86
C ASN A 486 18.67 6.14 33.63
N TYR A 487 18.85 5.70 32.37
CA TYR A 487 19.89 4.73 32.04
C TYR A 487 20.65 5.15 30.77
N THR A 488 21.93 4.82 30.75
CA THR A 488 22.86 5.06 29.65
C THR A 488 23.51 3.72 29.29
N GLN A 489 23.67 3.45 28.00
CA GLN A 489 24.38 2.27 27.52
C GLN A 489 25.70 2.71 26.90
N ASP A 490 26.80 2.13 27.37
CA ASP A 490 28.15 2.33 26.84
C ASP A 490 28.79 0.99 26.43
N ASP A 491 30.06 1.04 26.04
CA ASP A 491 30.83 -0.14 25.62
C ASP A 491 31.07 -1.15 26.75
N MET A 492 30.86 -0.76 28.02
CA MET A 492 31.04 -1.59 29.21
C MET A 492 29.73 -2.17 29.77
N GLY A 493 28.56 -1.65 29.35
CA GLY A 493 27.26 -2.21 29.69
C GLY A 493 26.16 -1.16 29.83
N PHE A 494 25.12 -1.51 30.59
CA PHE A 494 24.07 -0.60 31.02
C PHE A 494 24.43 -0.02 32.38
N TYR A 495 24.24 1.28 32.52
CA TYR A 495 24.41 2.03 33.75
C TYR A 495 23.12 2.79 34.03
N ALA A 496 22.70 2.88 35.29
CA ALA A 496 21.48 3.58 35.66
C ALA A 496 21.71 4.52 36.86
N GLU A 497 20.97 5.62 36.88
CA GLU A 497 20.98 6.66 37.90
C GLU A 497 19.55 6.94 38.35
N VAL A 498 19.37 7.12 39.67
CA VAL A 498 18.08 7.49 40.26
C VAL A 498 18.06 8.99 40.52
N ARG A 499 16.99 9.67 40.10
CA ARG A 499 16.72 11.07 40.41
C ARG A 499 15.42 11.22 41.18
N LEU A 500 15.45 12.06 42.21
CA LEU A 500 14.28 12.48 42.95
C LEU A 500 14.09 13.98 42.75
N THR A 501 12.87 14.40 42.42
CA THR A 501 12.55 15.81 42.17
C THR A 501 12.89 16.65 43.41
N GLY A 502 13.87 17.56 43.29
CA GLY A 502 14.30 18.46 44.36
C GLY A 502 15.40 17.95 45.29
N THR A 503 16.01 16.79 45.04
CA THR A 503 17.21 16.32 45.76
C THR A 503 18.38 16.08 44.79
N ALA A 504 19.61 16.30 45.27
CA ALA A 504 20.81 16.07 44.48
C ALA A 504 20.90 14.60 44.02
N GLU A 505 21.46 14.39 42.84
CA GLU A 505 21.55 13.09 42.15
C GLU A 505 22.16 12.00 43.04
N PHE A 506 21.54 10.82 43.05
CA PHE A 506 22.07 9.68 43.80
C PHE A 506 23.31 9.13 43.10
N PRO A 507 24.31 8.64 43.86
CA PRO A 507 25.45 7.98 43.27
C PRO A 507 24.94 6.83 42.38
N PRO A 508 25.51 6.72 41.18
CA PRO A 508 24.99 5.80 40.19
C PRO A 508 25.18 4.33 40.56
N GLY A 509 24.33 3.49 39.97
CA GLY A 509 24.45 2.04 40.07
C GLY A 509 25.68 1.49 39.34
N ASP A 510 26.20 0.37 39.82
CA ASP A 510 27.27 -0.36 39.14
C ASP A 510 26.82 -0.82 37.73
N THR A 511 27.72 -0.75 36.75
CA THR A 511 27.46 -1.17 35.37
C THR A 511 27.09 -2.66 35.30
N SER A 512 26.08 -2.99 34.50
CA SER A 512 25.60 -4.36 34.30
C SER A 512 25.41 -4.70 32.83
N THR A 513 25.51 -5.99 32.51
CA THR A 513 25.19 -6.52 31.17
C THR A 513 23.71 -6.42 30.78
N THR A 514 22.80 -6.13 31.73
CA THR A 514 21.38 -5.99 31.46
C THR A 514 20.80 -4.72 32.07
N ARG A 515 19.90 -4.05 31.34
CA ARG A 515 19.20 -2.86 31.82
C ARG A 515 18.48 -3.09 33.15
N LYS A 516 17.83 -4.24 33.34
CA LYS A 516 17.08 -4.54 34.58
C LYS A 516 17.98 -4.61 35.81
N GLU A 517 19.15 -5.21 35.67
CA GLU A 517 20.12 -5.32 36.77
C GLU A 517 20.81 -3.97 37.04
N ALA A 518 21.09 -3.17 36.01
CA ALA A 518 21.55 -1.78 36.19
C ALA A 518 20.52 -0.94 36.97
N GLU A 519 19.21 -1.05 36.65
CA GLU A 519 18.13 -0.39 37.39
C GLU A 519 18.02 -0.87 38.85
N GLN A 520 18.26 -2.16 39.12
CA GLN A 520 18.31 -2.67 40.50
C GLN A 520 19.50 -2.13 41.28
N ASN A 521 20.68 -2.10 40.66
CA ASN A 521 21.90 -1.58 41.27
C ASN A 521 21.76 -0.09 41.62
N ALA A 522 21.15 0.70 40.72
CA ALA A 522 20.87 2.10 40.96
C ALA A 522 19.87 2.30 42.11
N ALA A 523 18.82 1.47 42.17
CA ALA A 523 17.84 1.52 43.25
C ALA A 523 18.42 1.11 44.61
N GLU A 524 19.34 0.14 44.63
CA GLU A 524 20.08 -0.28 45.83
C GLU A 524 20.97 0.86 46.37
N LYS A 525 21.75 1.52 45.50
CA LYS A 525 22.58 2.66 45.90
C LYS A 525 21.75 3.83 46.42
N ALA A 526 20.60 4.09 45.80
CA ALA A 526 19.67 5.12 46.26
C ALA A 526 19.07 4.80 47.64
N LEU A 527 18.67 3.56 47.89
CA LEU A 527 18.19 3.11 49.21
C LEU A 527 19.27 3.26 50.30
N LEU A 528 20.52 2.90 49.99
CA LEU A 528 21.66 3.06 50.92
C LEU A 528 21.96 4.54 51.20
N ALA A 529 21.92 5.39 50.17
CA ALA A 529 22.12 6.83 50.31
C ALA A 529 20.99 7.52 51.10
N LEU A 530 19.77 6.97 51.04
CA LEU A 530 18.62 7.39 51.86
C LEU A 530 18.67 6.85 53.30
N GLY A 531 19.73 6.13 53.68
CA GLY A 531 19.93 5.60 55.03
C GLY A 531 19.11 4.34 55.35
N VAL A 532 18.54 3.68 54.34
CA VAL A 532 17.77 2.44 54.53
C VAL A 532 18.73 1.28 54.76
N GLN A 533 18.64 0.62 55.92
CA GLN A 533 19.42 -0.58 56.19
C GLN A 533 18.89 -1.75 55.37
N LEU A 534 19.60 -2.13 54.31
CA LEU A 534 19.30 -3.32 53.52
C LEU A 534 19.85 -4.58 54.20
N PRO A 535 19.14 -5.73 54.16
CA PRO A 535 19.67 -6.99 54.65
C PRO A 535 20.89 -7.41 53.83
N ALA A 536 21.98 -7.84 54.49
CA ALA A 536 23.21 -8.22 53.83
C ALA A 536 23.02 -9.46 52.93
N VAL A 537 22.85 -9.25 51.62
CA VAL A 537 22.79 -10.33 50.61
C VAL A 537 24.14 -10.43 49.92
N SER A 538 24.83 -11.57 50.09
CA SER A 538 26.10 -11.86 49.42
C SER A 538 25.86 -12.37 48.00
N MET A 539 26.06 -11.51 46.99
CA MET A 539 26.18 -11.93 45.59
C MET A 539 27.53 -12.63 45.37
N ARG A 540 27.49 -13.82 44.76
CA ARG A 540 28.66 -14.69 44.52
C ARG A 540 29.44 -14.22 43.28
N PRO A 541 30.78 -14.07 43.30
CA PRO A 541 31.56 -13.91 42.07
C PRO A 541 31.55 -15.21 41.27
N ARG A 542 31.27 -15.15 39.95
CA ARG A 542 31.43 -16.32 39.06
C ARG A 542 32.93 -16.59 38.84
N GLN A 543 33.35 -17.79 39.21
CA GLN A 543 34.66 -18.36 38.83
C GLN A 543 34.71 -18.60 37.31
N ALA A 544 35.74 -18.09 36.66
CA ALA A 544 36.13 -18.53 35.32
C ALA A 544 36.63 -19.98 35.39
N SER A 545 36.18 -20.81 34.45
CA SER A 545 36.62 -22.20 34.26
C SER A 545 37.36 -22.33 32.90
N PRO A 546 38.22 -23.36 32.73
CA PRO A 546 39.53 -23.21 32.11
C PRO A 546 39.56 -23.43 30.60
N VAL A 547 40.49 -22.75 29.93
CA VAL A 547 40.88 -22.98 28.53
C VAL A 547 41.71 -24.25 28.43
N HIS A 548 41.21 -25.26 27.73
CA HIS A 548 41.99 -26.42 27.29
C HIS A 548 42.68 -26.14 25.95
N GLY A 549 43.98 -25.88 26.06
CA GLY A 549 45.08 -26.43 25.27
C GLY A 549 44.98 -26.59 23.75
N THR A 550 45.77 -25.80 23.04
CA THR A 550 46.50 -26.24 21.83
C THR A 550 48.00 -26.11 22.09
N LYS A 551 48.69 -27.25 22.09
CA LYS A 551 50.16 -27.39 22.16
C LYS A 551 50.73 -27.59 20.75
N ALA A 552 52.01 -27.23 20.67
CA ALA A 552 53.04 -27.56 19.67
C ALA A 552 53.03 -26.68 18.40
N SER A 553 53.94 -25.70 18.23
CA SER A 553 55.42 -25.77 18.18
C SER A 553 55.93 -26.39 16.89
N ASN A 554 56.52 -25.57 16.02
CA ASN A 554 57.95 -25.71 15.74
C ASN A 554 58.57 -24.42 15.18
N LYS A 555 59.79 -24.19 15.67
CA LYS A 555 60.79 -23.20 15.29
C LYS A 555 61.32 -23.47 13.87
N ASP A 556 61.82 -22.44 13.17
CA ASP A 556 63.28 -22.30 13.01
C ASP A 556 63.71 -20.95 12.41
N ASP A 557 64.88 -20.53 12.89
CA ASP A 557 65.60 -19.28 12.70
C ASP A 557 66.24 -19.15 11.30
N THR A 558 66.36 -17.92 10.77
CA THR A 558 67.66 -17.33 10.36
C THR A 558 67.57 -15.85 9.87
N LYS A 559 68.07 -14.95 10.72
CA LYS A 559 69.14 -13.95 10.48
C LYS A 559 69.39 -13.45 9.03
N ALA A 560 69.23 -12.14 8.77
CA ALA A 560 70.32 -11.22 8.42
C ALA A 560 69.84 -9.77 8.15
N THR A 561 70.71 -8.85 8.55
CA THR A 561 70.68 -7.38 8.63
C THR A 561 70.72 -6.66 7.27
N SER A 562 70.05 -5.52 7.12
CA SER A 562 70.67 -4.25 6.65
C SER A 562 69.68 -3.07 6.70
N GLU A 563 70.27 -1.90 6.87
CA GLU A 563 69.69 -0.62 7.26
C GLU A 563 68.88 0.07 6.15
N SER A 564 67.86 0.84 6.54
CA SER A 564 67.83 2.29 6.25
C SER A 564 66.57 2.93 6.83
N ARG A 565 66.83 3.98 7.61
CA ARG A 565 65.88 4.82 8.32
C ARG A 565 65.40 5.93 7.40
N THR A 566 64.09 6.01 7.15
CA THR A 566 63.41 7.29 6.85
C THR A 566 62.08 7.35 7.59
N VAL A 567 61.80 8.56 8.06
CA VAL A 567 60.79 8.95 9.06
C VAL A 567 59.37 8.71 8.54
N ILE A 568 58.54 7.98 9.30
CA ILE A 568 57.09 7.87 9.07
C ILE A 568 56.38 8.80 10.05
N THR A 569 55.64 9.75 9.51
CA THR A 569 54.70 10.62 10.21
C THR A 569 53.53 9.81 10.77
N LYS A 570 53.16 10.10 12.02
CA LYS A 570 52.02 9.52 12.72
C LYS A 570 50.72 10.11 12.17
N ASP A 571 49.80 9.23 11.77
CA ASP A 571 48.34 9.31 11.97
C ASP A 571 47.60 8.50 10.88
N SER A 572 47.79 7.18 10.88
CA SER A 572 47.02 6.29 10.01
C SER A 572 45.70 5.92 10.69
N THR A 573 44.65 6.70 10.43
CA THR A 573 43.28 6.33 10.82
C THR A 573 42.85 5.07 10.07
N ASP A 574 42.37 4.05 10.80
CA ASP A 574 41.94 2.78 10.21
C ASP A 574 40.51 2.84 9.63
N TYR A 575 40.37 3.42 8.44
CA TYR A 575 39.13 3.48 7.67
C TYR A 575 38.49 2.11 7.38
N LYS A 576 39.25 1.01 7.32
CA LYS A 576 38.66 -0.33 7.19
C LYS A 576 37.94 -0.73 8.46
N ALA A 577 38.48 -0.38 9.62
CA ALA A 577 37.82 -0.60 10.91
C ALA A 577 36.56 0.27 11.07
N ILE A 578 36.65 1.56 10.71
CA ILE A 578 35.50 2.49 10.75
C ILE A 578 34.38 2.01 9.81
N LEU A 579 34.73 1.62 8.58
CA LEU A 579 33.75 1.10 7.63
C LEU A 579 33.10 -0.18 8.14
N LYS A 580 33.88 -1.08 8.72
CA LYS A 580 33.36 -2.34 9.31
C LYS A 580 32.43 -2.07 10.49
N GLU A 581 32.75 -1.09 11.34
CA GLU A 581 31.89 -0.70 12.45
C GLU A 581 30.60 -0.05 11.96
N HIS A 582 30.68 0.83 10.96
CA HIS A 582 29.51 1.46 10.34
C HIS A 582 28.60 0.41 9.70
N VAL A 583 29.16 -0.51 8.92
CA VAL A 583 28.46 -1.65 8.33
C VAL A 583 27.80 -2.51 9.41
N LYS A 584 28.50 -2.80 10.51
CA LYS A 584 27.95 -3.56 11.65
C LYS A 584 26.81 -2.80 12.35
N LYS A 585 26.93 -1.49 12.53
CA LYS A 585 25.87 -0.63 13.11
C LYS A 585 24.63 -0.57 12.22
N GLN A 586 24.83 -0.54 10.90
CA GLN A 586 23.77 -0.55 9.90
C GLN A 586 23.27 -1.96 9.56
N LYS A 587 23.82 -3.01 10.21
CA LYS A 587 23.53 -4.43 9.93
C LYS A 587 23.70 -4.82 8.45
N LEU A 588 24.62 -4.16 7.75
CA LEU A 588 24.99 -4.47 6.37
C LEU A 588 25.98 -5.65 6.33
N PRO A 589 26.08 -6.39 5.21
CA PRO A 589 27.09 -7.44 5.03
C PRO A 589 28.52 -6.87 5.07
N ASP A 590 29.47 -7.64 5.62
CA ASP A 590 30.88 -7.23 5.69
C ASP A 590 31.41 -6.81 4.29
N PRO A 591 32.13 -5.67 4.18
CA PRO A 591 32.63 -5.17 2.90
C PRO A 591 33.67 -6.12 2.30
N PHE A 592 33.55 -6.42 1.01
CA PHE A 592 34.53 -7.21 0.26
C PHE A 592 35.43 -6.32 -0.60
N TYR A 593 36.74 -6.50 -0.49
CA TYR A 593 37.74 -5.72 -1.23
C TYR A 593 38.30 -6.54 -2.39
N LYS A 594 38.21 -6.02 -3.61
CA LYS A 594 38.87 -6.57 -4.80
C LYS A 594 39.97 -5.62 -5.24
N THR A 595 41.22 -6.04 -5.05
CA THR A 595 42.39 -5.25 -5.44
C THR A 595 43.02 -5.81 -6.70
N THR A 596 43.13 -4.99 -7.74
CA THR A 596 43.77 -5.33 -9.02
C THR A 596 45.07 -4.54 -9.16
N PRO A 597 46.20 -5.20 -9.49
CA PRO A 597 47.42 -4.50 -9.88
C PRO A 597 47.25 -3.90 -11.27
N ASP A 598 47.69 -2.65 -11.44
CA ASP A 598 47.72 -1.92 -12.71
C ASP A 598 49.13 -1.32 -12.89
N GLY A 599 50.04 -2.09 -13.48
CA GLY A 599 51.47 -1.74 -13.48
C GLY A 599 52.10 -1.83 -12.08
N GLU A 600 52.80 -0.78 -11.64
CA GLU A 600 53.45 -0.69 -10.32
C GLU A 600 52.50 -0.20 -9.19
N ILE A 601 51.23 0.03 -9.50
CA ILE A 601 50.23 0.57 -8.58
C ILE A 601 49.07 -0.41 -8.40
N TYR A 602 48.37 -0.30 -7.27
CA TYR A 602 47.21 -1.11 -6.90
C TYR A 602 45.97 -0.23 -6.86
N LEU A 603 44.89 -0.71 -7.48
CA LEU A 603 43.55 -0.13 -7.38
C LEU A 603 42.66 -1.11 -6.61
N SER A 604 41.93 -0.62 -5.61
CA SER A 604 41.03 -1.46 -4.81
C SER A 604 39.58 -1.00 -4.96
N THR A 605 38.69 -1.98 -5.10
CA THR A 605 37.24 -1.78 -5.17
C THR A 605 36.59 -2.39 -3.94
N VAL A 606 35.84 -1.60 -3.18
CA VAL A 606 34.95 -2.09 -2.12
C VAL A 606 33.60 -2.43 -2.73
N THR A 607 33.14 -3.64 -2.46
CA THR A 607 31.81 -4.11 -2.87
C THR A 607 31.02 -4.54 -1.65
N PHE A 608 29.78 -4.08 -1.59
CA PHE A 608 28.77 -4.61 -0.68
C PHE A 608 27.92 -5.63 -1.44
N GLN A 609 27.45 -6.69 -0.78
CA GLN A 609 26.65 -7.75 -1.45
C GLN A 609 25.32 -7.25 -2.05
N THR A 610 24.97 -5.98 -1.82
CA THR A 610 23.84 -5.27 -2.42
C THR A 610 24.34 -4.23 -3.44
N THR A 611 24.65 -4.72 -4.64
CA THR A 611 24.72 -4.01 -5.96
C THR A 611 25.58 -2.76 -6.15
N ALA A 612 26.16 -2.14 -5.11
CA ALA A 612 27.07 -1.01 -5.30
C ALA A 612 28.54 -1.44 -5.14
N ALA A 613 29.28 -1.37 -6.25
CA ALA A 613 30.73 -1.49 -6.29
C ALA A 613 31.33 -0.08 -6.30
N TYR A 614 32.16 0.23 -5.32
CA TYR A 614 32.84 1.51 -5.19
C TYR A 614 34.32 1.30 -5.45
N GLN A 615 34.77 1.73 -6.62
CA GLN A 615 36.15 1.67 -7.02
C GLN A 615 36.85 2.99 -6.70
N THR A 616 38.02 2.94 -6.07
CA THR A 616 38.84 4.15 -5.97
C THR A 616 39.55 4.40 -7.27
N THR A 617 39.65 5.67 -7.64
CA THR A 617 40.56 6.13 -8.68
C THR A 617 41.96 6.39 -8.14
N GLU A 618 42.15 6.48 -6.82
CA GLU A 618 43.45 6.72 -6.20
C GLU A 618 44.33 5.48 -6.27
N PRO A 619 45.41 5.51 -7.06
CA PRO A 619 46.36 4.42 -7.16
C PRO A 619 47.29 4.43 -5.95
N ALA A 620 47.51 3.27 -5.32
CA ALA A 620 48.42 3.15 -4.19
C ALA A 620 49.60 2.24 -4.51
N LYS A 621 50.76 2.49 -3.88
CA LYS A 621 51.97 1.66 -4.09
C LYS A 621 51.86 0.28 -3.42
N GLY A 622 50.96 0.13 -2.46
CA GLY A 622 50.71 -1.13 -1.77
C GLY A 622 49.24 -1.52 -1.73
N LYS A 623 48.96 -2.82 -1.84
CA LYS A 623 47.60 -3.39 -1.75
C LYS A 623 46.82 -2.95 -0.51
N LYS A 624 47.49 -2.87 0.66
CA LYS A 624 46.83 -2.46 1.92
C LYS A 624 46.40 -1.00 1.89
N GLU A 625 47.21 -0.14 1.30
CA GLU A 625 46.93 1.28 1.16
C GLU A 625 45.82 1.52 0.13
N ALA A 626 45.81 0.77 -0.99
CA ALA A 626 44.70 0.80 -1.95
C ALA A 626 43.36 0.41 -1.29
N GLU A 627 43.36 -0.65 -0.46
CA GLU A 627 42.18 -1.05 0.31
C GLU A 627 41.77 -0.01 1.36
N GLN A 628 42.74 0.68 1.97
CA GLN A 628 42.50 1.75 2.93
C GLN A 628 41.84 2.96 2.28
N ASN A 629 42.33 3.36 1.10
CA ASN A 629 41.77 4.44 0.31
C ASN A 629 40.35 4.08 -0.16
N ALA A 630 40.11 2.81 -0.50
CA ALA A 630 38.77 2.31 -0.84
C ALA A 630 37.80 2.36 0.32
N ALA A 631 38.26 1.99 1.52
CA ALA A 631 37.45 2.11 2.71
C ALA A 631 37.13 3.58 3.04
N ASN A 632 38.12 4.48 2.92
CA ASN A 632 37.95 5.91 3.17
C ASN A 632 36.93 6.55 2.21
N ALA A 633 37.05 6.27 0.90
CA ALA A 633 36.11 6.76 -0.11
C ALA A 633 34.67 6.37 0.23
N VAL A 634 34.46 5.13 0.67
CA VAL A 634 33.14 4.63 1.04
C VAL A 634 32.63 5.21 2.36
N VAL A 635 33.48 5.37 3.38
CA VAL A 635 33.09 6.02 4.64
C VAL A 635 32.64 7.46 4.39
N ARG A 636 33.31 8.17 3.47
CA ARG A 636 32.91 9.53 3.06
C ARG A 636 31.56 9.54 2.33
N MET A 637 31.30 8.58 1.46
CA MET A 637 30.03 8.48 0.73
C MET A 637 28.83 8.12 1.62
N LEU A 638 29.04 7.36 2.71
CA LEU A 638 27.95 6.87 3.56
C LEU A 638 27.39 7.91 4.56
N GLY A 639 27.94 9.13 4.62
CA GLY A 639 27.31 10.27 5.30
C GLY A 639 26.86 10.02 6.75
N ALA A 640 27.69 9.37 7.58
CA ALA A 640 27.36 9.16 8.99
C ALA A 640 27.15 10.52 9.72
N PRO A 641 26.07 10.69 10.53
CA PRO A 641 25.57 12.03 10.89
C PRO A 641 26.29 12.67 12.08
N PHE A 642 26.34 14.02 12.07
CA PHE A 642 26.47 14.88 13.25
C PHE A 642 25.32 15.91 13.29
N ARG A 643 24.87 16.28 14.50
CA ARG A 643 23.75 17.20 14.78
C ARG A 643 24.23 18.65 14.91
N ASP A 644 23.56 19.63 14.27
CA ASP A 644 22.99 20.88 14.86
C ASP A 644 22.54 21.91 13.79
N ALA A 645 21.55 22.76 14.13
CA ALA A 645 20.71 23.53 13.19
C ALA A 645 21.09 25.03 13.02
N ASN A 646 21.41 25.47 11.79
CA ASN A 646 21.69 26.87 11.40
C ASN A 646 20.70 27.39 10.32
N TYR A 647 19.57 27.95 10.74
CA TYR A 647 18.50 28.42 9.84
C TYR A 647 18.85 29.70 9.07
N LYS A 648 19.67 30.59 9.64
CA LYS A 648 20.13 31.83 8.96
C LYS A 648 20.97 31.50 7.73
N GLY A 649 21.87 30.53 7.85
CA GLY A 649 22.67 30.02 6.74
C GLY A 649 21.82 29.36 5.66
N ALA A 650 20.89 28.50 6.07
CA ALA A 650 19.97 27.82 5.15
C ALA A 650 19.10 28.80 4.33
N LEU A 651 18.58 29.87 4.94
CA LEU A 651 17.81 30.89 4.21
C LEU A 651 18.67 31.70 3.23
N GLN A 652 19.90 32.04 3.62
CA GLN A 652 20.83 32.77 2.75
C GLN A 652 21.25 31.92 1.55
N GLU A 653 21.57 30.65 1.77
CA GLU A 653 21.94 29.70 0.71
C GLU A 653 20.78 29.47 -0.26
N PHE A 654 19.57 29.26 0.26
CA PHE A 654 18.38 29.10 -0.57
C PHE A 654 18.13 30.31 -1.48
N LEU A 655 18.11 31.52 -0.91
CA LEU A 655 17.86 32.74 -1.67
C LEU A 655 18.96 33.06 -2.68
N THR A 656 20.22 32.74 -2.36
CA THR A 656 21.36 32.91 -3.28
C THR A 656 21.39 31.85 -4.39
N SER A 657 20.75 30.70 -4.18
CA SER A 657 20.63 29.64 -5.21
C SER A 657 19.52 29.93 -6.24
N MET A 658 18.47 30.63 -5.82
CA MET A 658 17.28 30.92 -6.64
C MET A 658 17.34 32.27 -7.34
N PHE A 659 18.17 33.20 -6.86
CA PHE A 659 18.31 34.55 -7.39
C PHE A 659 19.80 34.96 -7.43
N ASP A 660 20.16 35.93 -8.28
CA ASP A 660 21.54 36.42 -8.38
C ASP A 660 22.12 36.83 -7.01
N SER A 661 23.45 36.77 -6.90
CA SER A 661 24.21 37.01 -5.65
C SER A 661 23.99 38.38 -5.00
N SER A 662 23.26 39.28 -5.64
CA SER A 662 22.77 40.55 -5.10
C SER A 662 21.59 40.42 -4.12
N ASN A 663 20.94 39.25 -4.03
CA ASN A 663 19.71 39.03 -3.23
C ASN A 663 19.94 38.38 -1.85
N VAL A 664 21.00 38.79 -1.15
CA VAL A 664 21.31 38.31 0.21
C VAL A 664 20.26 38.82 1.21
N PRO A 665 19.62 37.94 2.03
CA PRO A 665 18.67 38.38 3.04
C PRO A 665 19.36 39.27 4.09
N THR A 666 18.82 40.47 4.28
CA THR A 666 19.29 41.44 5.28
C THR A 666 18.46 41.33 6.54
N TYR A 667 19.13 41.29 7.69
CA TYR A 667 18.50 41.20 9.00
C TYR A 667 18.68 42.53 9.73
N HIS A 668 17.58 43.11 10.19
CA HIS A 668 17.58 44.30 11.02
C HIS A 668 16.95 43.96 12.37
N THR A 669 17.77 44.06 13.43
CA THR A 669 17.32 43.77 14.79
C THR A 669 17.25 45.06 15.60
N TYR A 670 16.05 45.42 16.04
CA TYR A 670 15.78 46.62 16.82
C TYR A 670 15.62 46.25 18.29
N LYS A 671 16.26 47.01 19.18
CA LYS A 671 16.05 46.92 20.63
C LYS A 671 14.89 47.85 21.01
N CYS A 672 13.82 47.31 21.55
CA CYS A 672 12.73 48.04 22.19
C CYS A 672 12.84 47.90 23.71
N GLU A 673 12.07 48.68 24.48
CA GLU A 673 12.19 48.75 25.95
C GLU A 673 12.17 47.37 26.65
N ASP A 674 11.38 46.41 26.15
CA ASP A 674 11.23 45.07 26.75
C ASP A 674 11.48 43.88 25.79
N CYS A 675 12.00 44.11 24.58
CA CYS A 675 12.15 43.06 23.58
C CYS A 675 13.13 43.39 22.45
N TYR A 676 13.57 42.36 21.73
CA TYR A 676 14.26 42.49 20.45
C TYR A 676 13.32 42.09 19.31
N ILE A 677 13.23 42.93 18.28
CA ILE A 677 12.45 42.66 17.07
C ILE A 677 13.42 42.49 15.92
N SER A 678 13.49 41.30 15.34
CA SER A 678 14.28 41.04 14.13
C SER A 678 13.37 40.98 12.91
N VAL A 679 13.74 41.73 11.89
CA VAL A 679 13.07 41.78 10.58
C VAL A 679 14.04 41.25 9.53
N VAL A 680 13.59 40.32 8.68
CA VAL A 680 14.37 39.87 7.52
C VAL A 680 13.75 40.44 6.25
N ARG A 681 14.59 41.03 5.39
CA ARG A 681 14.19 41.56 4.07
C ARG A 681 15.01 40.90 2.97
N SER A 682 14.34 40.51 1.90
CA SER A 682 14.94 40.05 0.65
C SER A 682 13.97 40.36 -0.49
N VAL A 683 14.47 40.57 -1.70
CA VAL A 683 13.65 40.84 -2.91
C VAL A 683 12.66 39.69 -3.18
N ALA A 684 13.00 38.47 -2.75
CA ALA A 684 12.13 37.29 -2.88
C ALA A 684 11.03 37.20 -1.81
N ILE A 685 11.06 38.04 -0.78
CA ILE A 685 10.09 38.07 0.31
C ILE A 685 9.30 39.37 0.16
N THR A 686 8.14 39.31 -0.50
CA THR A 686 7.34 40.48 -0.89
C THR A 686 6.75 41.25 0.28
N GLU A 687 6.66 40.64 1.48
CA GLU A 687 6.28 41.29 2.74
C GLU A 687 7.35 41.06 3.81
N ALA A 688 7.81 42.12 4.49
CA ALA A 688 8.89 41.99 5.48
C ALA A 688 8.47 41.10 6.67
N CYS A 689 9.14 39.97 6.86
CA CYS A 689 8.88 39.05 7.96
C CYS A 689 9.48 39.60 9.26
N THR A 690 8.66 39.68 10.31
CA THR A 690 9.05 40.26 11.61
C THR A 690 8.82 39.26 12.75
N PHE A 691 9.80 39.09 13.64
CA PHE A 691 9.67 38.24 14.82
C PHE A 691 10.07 38.99 16.10
N LYS A 692 9.21 38.96 17.13
CA LYS A 692 9.41 39.63 18.43
C LYS A 692 9.88 38.63 19.49
N VAL A 693 10.98 38.93 20.17
CA VAL A 693 11.53 38.16 21.30
C VAL A 693 11.48 39.02 22.56
N THR A 694 10.55 38.75 23.47
CA THR A 694 10.40 39.44 24.76
C THR A 694 11.32 38.85 25.83
N THR A 695 11.96 39.73 26.62
CA THR A 695 12.69 39.32 27.83
C THR A 695 11.77 39.32 29.06
N PRO A 696 11.96 38.42 30.05
CA PRO A 696 11.09 38.34 31.24
C PRO A 696 11.15 39.62 32.10
N LYS A 697 10.04 39.99 32.74
CA LYS A 697 9.84 41.28 33.43
C LYS A 697 10.06 41.30 34.95
N ASP A 698 10.57 40.24 35.57
CA ASP A 698 10.79 40.23 37.03
C ASP A 698 11.97 39.31 37.45
N PRO A 699 13.03 39.79 38.16
CA PRO A 699 14.22 38.98 38.44
C PRO A 699 14.23 38.18 39.76
N GLN A 700 13.16 38.15 40.56
CA GLN A 700 13.28 37.71 41.97
C GLN A 700 12.63 36.40 42.41
N ASN A 701 12.14 35.51 41.52
CA ASN A 701 11.73 34.17 41.97
C ASN A 701 11.91 33.08 40.89
N ALA A 702 13.15 32.57 40.77
CA ALA A 702 13.46 31.21 40.31
C ALA A 702 14.96 30.92 40.54
N PRO A 703 15.34 29.84 41.26
CA PRO A 703 16.73 29.38 41.28
C PRO A 703 17.00 28.42 40.11
N ASP A 704 18.20 28.57 39.54
CA ASP A 704 18.90 27.73 38.56
C ASP A 704 18.51 27.74 37.08
N LEU A 705 18.94 28.81 36.40
CA LEU A 705 19.65 28.70 35.13
C LEU A 705 20.61 29.89 34.97
N GLN A 706 21.82 29.78 35.52
CA GLN A 706 22.91 30.70 35.20
C GLN A 706 23.55 30.33 33.87
N THR A 707 23.10 30.98 32.80
CA THR A 707 23.98 31.42 31.71
C THR A 707 23.42 32.72 31.18
N THR A 708 24.02 33.83 31.58
CA THR A 708 23.71 35.16 31.09
C THR A 708 24.06 35.22 29.59
N LEU A 709 23.05 35.10 28.74
CA LEU A 709 23.18 35.41 27.32
C LEU A 709 23.55 36.90 27.20
N SER A 710 24.74 37.18 26.66
CA SER A 710 25.13 38.53 26.30
C SER A 710 24.09 39.15 25.36
N SER A 711 24.01 40.48 25.30
CA SER A 711 23.10 41.19 24.40
C SER A 711 23.21 40.72 22.94
N GLY A 712 24.37 40.19 22.52
CA GLY A 712 24.57 39.56 21.21
C GLY A 712 23.92 38.18 21.04
N GLY A 713 23.75 37.39 22.10
CA GLY A 713 23.11 36.07 22.05
C GLY A 713 21.61 36.14 21.79
N VAL A 714 20.93 37.11 22.39
CA VAL A 714 19.48 37.35 22.19
C VAL A 714 19.20 37.84 20.77
N VAL A 715 20.07 38.68 20.21
CA VAL A 715 20.00 39.13 18.81
C VAL A 715 20.17 37.97 17.85
N LYS A 716 21.18 37.11 18.03
CA LYS A 716 21.39 35.92 17.19
C LYS A 716 20.21 34.96 17.23
N LEU A 717 19.57 34.78 18.39
CA LEU A 717 18.40 33.92 18.54
C LEU A 717 17.16 34.51 17.83
N ALA A 718 16.96 35.83 17.91
CA ALA A 718 15.88 36.51 17.20
C ALA A 718 16.05 36.40 15.66
N GLU A 719 17.28 36.53 15.17
CA GLU A 719 17.62 36.36 13.75
C GLU A 719 17.44 34.92 13.26
N GLN A 720 17.86 33.92 14.03
CA GLN A 720 17.65 32.50 13.67
C GLN A 720 16.16 32.13 13.62
N LYS A 721 15.34 32.71 14.50
CA LYS A 721 13.89 32.48 14.51
C LYS A 721 13.16 33.15 13.36
N VAL A 722 13.51 34.40 13.00
CA VAL A 722 12.91 35.06 11.84
C VAL A 722 13.36 34.40 10.53
N ALA A 723 14.60 33.88 10.47
CA ALA A 723 15.09 33.11 9.32
C ALA A 723 14.30 31.80 9.13
N LYS A 724 14.06 31.08 10.23
CA LYS A 724 13.21 29.88 10.23
C LYS A 724 11.79 30.20 9.77
N PHE A 725 11.20 31.29 10.25
CA PHE A 725 9.85 31.71 9.85
C PHE A 725 9.78 32.08 8.35
N ALA A 726 10.80 32.74 7.81
CA ALA A 726 10.88 33.03 6.38
C ALA A 726 11.06 31.76 5.52
N LEU A 727 11.84 30.76 5.97
CA LEU A 727 11.92 29.44 5.33
C LEU A 727 10.57 28.70 5.32
N ASP A 728 9.82 28.80 6.43
CA ASP A 728 8.50 28.19 6.57
C ASP A 728 7.48 28.85 5.60
N ILE A 729 7.53 30.17 5.38
CA ILE A 729 6.70 30.89 4.39
C ILE A 729 7.06 30.50 2.95
N LEU A 730 8.35 30.28 2.67
CA LEU A 730 8.84 29.86 1.36
C LEU A 730 8.55 28.37 1.07
N GLY A 731 7.87 27.65 1.97
CA GLY A 731 7.38 26.29 1.77
C GLY A 731 8.44 25.20 1.92
N LEU A 732 9.52 25.44 2.65
CA LEU A 732 10.63 24.49 2.84
C LEU A 732 10.58 23.82 4.23
N PRO A 733 10.25 22.53 4.34
CA PRO A 733 10.14 21.87 5.65
C PRO A 733 11.53 21.52 6.22
N PHE A 734 11.82 22.01 7.42
CA PHE A 734 12.99 21.62 8.23
C PHE A 734 12.53 21.24 9.66
N GLU A 735 12.27 19.96 9.93
CA GLU A 735 11.81 19.50 11.26
C GLU A 735 12.99 19.23 12.21
N ALA A 736 12.96 19.88 13.38
CA ALA A 736 13.68 19.46 14.59
C ALA A 736 12.65 18.92 15.60
N SER A 737 12.89 17.74 16.20
CA SER A 737 11.96 17.15 17.18
C SER A 737 11.96 17.94 18.49
N LYS A 738 10.77 18.25 19.02
CA LYS A 738 10.60 18.65 20.43
C LYS A 738 9.58 17.79 21.16
N GLN A 739 9.97 17.47 22.40
CA GLN A 739 9.19 16.91 23.49
C GLN A 739 7.97 17.77 23.82
N THR A 740 6.86 17.11 24.14
CA THR A 740 5.62 17.72 24.65
C THR A 740 5.65 17.84 26.17
N GLY A 741 5.53 19.08 26.68
CA GLY A 741 5.11 19.35 28.06
C GLY A 741 3.63 19.74 28.08
N ALA A 742 2.87 19.19 29.02
CA ALA A 742 1.44 19.46 29.23
C ALA A 742 1.21 20.24 30.54
N ILE A 743 0.21 21.13 30.54
CA ILE A 743 -0.36 21.84 31.70
C ILE A 743 -1.85 21.39 31.84
N PRO A 744 -2.43 21.34 33.06
CA PRO A 744 -3.26 20.23 33.52
C PRO A 744 -4.78 20.43 33.43
N LYS A 745 -5.53 19.31 33.45
CA LYS A 745 -6.99 19.24 33.64
C LYS A 745 -7.37 19.17 35.12
N MET A 746 -8.41 19.91 35.47
CA MET A 746 -9.03 20.00 36.80
C MET A 746 -9.73 18.72 37.24
N GLN A 747 -9.88 18.66 38.57
CA GLN A 747 -10.36 17.61 39.45
C GLN A 747 -11.78 17.10 39.18
N GLY A 748 -11.99 15.80 39.48
CA GLY A 748 -13.29 15.19 39.74
C GLY A 748 -13.13 14.06 40.78
N SER A 749 -13.32 14.41 42.05
CA SER A 749 -13.44 13.54 43.23
C SER A 749 -14.74 12.70 43.16
N LYS A 750 -14.65 11.37 43.25
CA LYS A 750 -14.78 10.51 44.46
C LYS A 750 -16.22 10.36 45.02
N ILE A 751 -16.66 9.09 45.02
CA ILE A 751 -17.03 8.26 46.19
C ILE A 751 -18.52 7.98 46.51
N ASP A 752 -18.78 6.65 46.56
CA ASP A 752 -19.69 5.86 47.43
C ASP A 752 -21.21 5.95 47.23
N SER A 753 -22.01 4.88 47.38
CA SER A 753 -21.79 3.53 47.91
C SER A 753 -23.03 2.63 47.71
N LEU A 754 -22.81 1.32 47.85
CA LEU A 754 -23.65 0.30 48.49
C LEU A 754 -25.10 0.05 48.01
N ALA A 755 -25.31 -1.16 47.45
CA ALA A 755 -26.08 -2.26 48.08
C ALA A 755 -26.82 -3.13 47.05
N LYS A 756 -26.47 -4.42 47.01
CA LYS A 756 -27.31 -5.55 46.57
C LYS A 756 -28.15 -5.99 47.78
N PRO A 757 -29.35 -6.63 47.65
CA PRO A 757 -29.43 -8.00 47.09
C PRO A 757 -30.74 -8.45 46.40
N MET A 758 -30.61 -9.59 45.70
CA MET A 758 -31.54 -10.70 45.39
C MET A 758 -33.08 -10.59 45.52
N THR A 759 -33.78 -11.07 44.47
CA THR A 759 -34.87 -12.09 44.36
C THR A 759 -35.81 -11.71 43.19
N LYS A 760 -35.96 -12.51 42.12
CA LYS A 760 -36.79 -13.72 41.85
C LYS A 760 -38.31 -13.47 41.74
N GLU A 761 -38.85 -13.94 40.60
CA GLU A 761 -40.21 -14.45 40.30
C GLU A 761 -41.38 -13.51 39.92
N ASP A 762 -41.83 -13.72 38.68
CA ASP A 762 -43.20 -14.00 38.18
C ASP A 762 -44.36 -12.98 38.16
N SER A 763 -44.94 -12.94 36.95
CA SER A 763 -46.38 -12.98 36.62
C SER A 763 -47.27 -11.72 36.69
N ASN A 764 -47.65 -11.27 35.48
CA ASN A 764 -49.01 -11.28 34.91
C ASN A 764 -50.18 -10.47 35.53
N ALA A 765 -50.84 -9.75 34.61
CA ALA A 765 -52.29 -9.50 34.48
C ALA A 765 -52.98 -8.26 35.11
N HIS A 766 -53.64 -7.52 34.20
CA HIS A 766 -54.92 -6.79 34.32
C HIS A 766 -55.03 -5.58 35.27
N LYS A 767 -55.90 -4.57 35.08
CA LYS A 767 -56.75 -3.99 34.00
C LYS A 767 -57.52 -2.86 34.72
N ALA A 768 -58.04 -1.87 33.97
CA ALA A 768 -59.11 -0.92 34.32
C ALA A 768 -58.64 0.32 35.13
N THR A 769 -59.12 1.55 34.97
CA THR A 769 -60.23 2.20 34.21
C THR A 769 -60.04 3.72 34.45
N SER A 770 -60.35 4.66 33.55
CA SER A 770 -61.68 5.29 33.35
C SER A 770 -61.48 6.58 32.50
N ALA A 771 -62.24 6.74 31.41
CA ALA A 771 -63.33 7.72 31.17
C ALA A 771 -62.81 9.13 30.78
N VAL A 772 -63.27 9.83 29.72
CA VAL A 772 -64.62 10.40 29.42
C VAL A 772 -64.59 10.86 27.92
N ASN A 773 -65.45 10.37 27.01
CA ASN A 773 -66.64 11.03 26.38
C ASN A 773 -66.39 12.47 25.82
N THR A 774 -66.76 12.92 24.61
CA THR A 774 -67.96 12.74 23.76
C THR A 774 -67.78 13.32 22.33
N ASP A 775 -68.48 12.71 21.36
CA ASP A 775 -68.77 13.06 19.93
C ASP A 775 -69.80 14.23 19.79
N PRO A 776 -70.32 14.72 18.60
CA PRO A 776 -70.62 13.99 17.33
C PRO A 776 -70.54 14.71 15.92
N ALA A 777 -70.46 13.89 14.84
CA ALA A 777 -71.22 13.81 13.53
C ALA A 777 -71.41 15.03 12.54
N LYS A 778 -71.74 14.99 11.21
CA LYS A 778 -72.01 13.95 10.14
C LYS A 778 -72.24 14.57 8.70
N THR A 779 -71.95 13.81 7.60
CA THR A 779 -72.59 13.69 6.21
C THR A 779 -72.50 14.82 5.14
N LEU A 780 -72.55 14.66 3.78
CA LEU A 780 -73.17 13.72 2.78
C LEU A 780 -72.52 13.83 1.35
N SER A 781 -72.86 12.92 0.41
CA SER A 781 -72.32 12.64 -0.95
C SER A 781 -73.13 13.19 -2.15
N ASN A 782 -72.59 13.11 -3.40
CA ASN A 782 -73.22 12.45 -4.59
C ASN A 782 -72.42 12.58 -5.92
N SER A 783 -72.73 11.69 -6.87
CA SER A 783 -72.09 11.38 -8.15
C SER A 783 -73.00 11.63 -9.39
N ALA A 784 -72.39 11.50 -10.59
CA ALA A 784 -72.95 11.06 -11.89
C ALA A 784 -73.41 12.09 -12.97
N ALA A 785 -72.65 12.08 -14.08
CA ALA A 785 -72.98 11.97 -15.52
C ALA A 785 -74.20 12.68 -16.16
N SER A 786 -73.98 13.42 -17.26
CA SER A 786 -74.34 13.02 -18.65
C SER A 786 -74.37 14.17 -19.67
N ASN A 787 -73.64 13.97 -20.77
CA ASN A 787 -73.96 14.16 -22.21
C ASN A 787 -74.43 15.49 -22.85
N SER A 788 -73.96 15.61 -24.11
CA SER A 788 -74.63 16.13 -25.33
C SER A 788 -74.25 17.57 -25.76
N VAL A 789 -74.06 17.97 -27.04
CA VAL A 789 -74.23 17.33 -28.36
C VAL A 789 -73.72 18.29 -29.48
N THR A 790 -73.15 17.72 -30.58
CA THR A 790 -73.07 18.16 -32.03
C THR A 790 -72.43 19.50 -32.50
N TYR A 791 -71.41 19.47 -33.40
CA TYR A 791 -71.41 19.57 -34.91
C TYR A 791 -71.71 20.98 -35.43
N VAL A 792 -71.05 21.63 -36.42
CA VAL A 792 -70.62 21.31 -37.82
C VAL A 792 -69.54 22.38 -38.19
N GLU A 793 -68.33 22.09 -38.71
CA GLU A 793 -67.87 21.74 -40.07
C GLU A 793 -67.88 22.85 -41.16
N ALA A 794 -66.83 22.80 -41.99
CA ALA A 794 -66.69 23.27 -43.38
C ALA A 794 -66.03 24.64 -43.71
N ASP A 795 -64.74 24.55 -44.05
CA ASP A 795 -64.16 24.69 -45.41
C ASP A 795 -63.95 26.02 -46.17
N SER A 796 -62.72 26.08 -46.72
CA SER A 796 -62.36 26.33 -48.15
C SER A 796 -61.69 27.65 -48.61
N SER A 797 -60.41 27.48 -48.96
CA SER A 797 -59.73 27.76 -50.26
C SER A 797 -59.57 29.17 -50.87
N SER A 798 -58.28 29.55 -51.01
CA SER A 798 -57.51 29.89 -52.23
C SER A 798 -57.69 31.21 -53.03
N SER A 799 -56.51 31.77 -53.39
CA SER A 799 -56.10 32.27 -54.73
C SER A 799 -55.89 33.79 -54.99
N GLN A 800 -54.63 34.07 -55.40
CA GLN A 800 -54.16 34.94 -56.51
C GLN A 800 -53.99 36.49 -56.41
N LYS A 801 -52.77 36.88 -56.86
CA LYS A 801 -52.35 37.99 -57.77
C LYS A 801 -51.94 39.39 -57.25
N ASN A 802 -50.64 39.66 -57.49
CA ASN A 802 -49.92 40.87 -57.92
C ASN A 802 -50.66 42.22 -58.07
N VAL A 803 -50.02 43.31 -57.60
CA VAL A 803 -49.49 44.49 -58.36
C VAL A 803 -48.91 45.49 -57.33
N GLY A 804 -47.77 46.12 -57.64
CA GLY A 804 -46.95 46.85 -56.65
C GLY A 804 -47.03 48.37 -56.59
N ARG A 805 -45.90 48.95 -56.15
CA ARG A 805 -45.44 50.36 -56.14
C ARG A 805 -45.55 51.14 -54.81
N VAL A 806 -44.38 51.28 -54.19
CA VAL A 806 -43.73 52.48 -53.57
C VAL A 806 -44.58 53.40 -52.68
N ALA A 807 -44.26 53.46 -51.37
CA ALA A 807 -43.66 54.63 -50.68
C ALA A 807 -43.74 54.51 -49.14
N THR A 808 -42.57 54.61 -48.51
CA THR A 808 -42.25 55.32 -47.25
C THR A 808 -43.19 55.28 -46.03
N GLY A 809 -42.65 54.84 -44.89
CA GLY A 809 -43.05 55.41 -43.58
C GLY A 809 -43.17 54.42 -42.42
N SER A 810 -42.03 54.19 -41.73
CA SER A 810 -41.85 53.91 -40.29
C SER A 810 -43.08 53.57 -39.43
N LYS A 811 -42.97 52.49 -38.63
CA LYS A 811 -43.12 52.58 -37.15
C LYS A 811 -42.71 51.29 -36.42
N ASN A 812 -41.89 51.51 -35.39
CA ASN A 812 -41.70 50.69 -34.19
C ASN A 812 -40.77 49.46 -34.26
N SER A 813 -39.51 49.66 -34.62
CA SER A 813 -38.43 48.79 -34.09
C SER A 813 -37.93 49.40 -32.79
N THR A 814 -38.19 48.74 -31.66
CA THR A 814 -37.69 49.15 -30.34
C THR A 814 -36.16 49.12 -30.35
N ALA A 815 -35.51 50.23 -30.00
CA ALA A 815 -34.05 50.32 -29.94
C ALA A 815 -33.45 49.28 -28.97
N TYR A 816 -32.41 48.57 -29.38
CA TYR A 816 -31.70 47.56 -28.58
C TYR A 816 -31.20 48.12 -27.23
N THR A 817 -30.82 49.39 -27.16
CA THR A 817 -30.49 50.04 -25.88
C THR A 817 -31.67 50.05 -24.91
N ASN A 818 -32.90 50.24 -25.40
CA ASN A 818 -34.11 50.22 -24.58
C ASN A 818 -34.50 48.79 -24.19
N ILE A 819 -34.29 47.82 -25.09
CA ILE A 819 -34.51 46.40 -24.79
C ILE A 819 -33.54 45.96 -23.69
N LEU A 820 -32.26 46.33 -23.78
CA LEU A 820 -31.25 45.99 -22.78
C LEU A 820 -31.55 46.71 -21.47
N GLN A 821 -31.89 47.99 -21.51
CA GLN A 821 -32.23 48.73 -20.30
C GLN A 821 -33.49 48.19 -19.60
N LYS A 822 -34.52 47.82 -20.36
CA LYS A 822 -35.71 47.16 -19.81
C LYS A 822 -35.34 45.81 -19.19
N HIS A 823 -34.56 44.98 -19.89
CA HIS A 823 -34.11 43.69 -19.37
C HIS A 823 -33.30 43.84 -18.07
N VAL A 824 -32.42 44.83 -17.98
CA VAL A 824 -31.62 45.13 -16.78
C VAL A 824 -32.50 45.65 -15.63
N GLN A 825 -33.51 46.48 -15.93
CA GLN A 825 -34.48 46.97 -14.94
C GLN A 825 -35.40 45.88 -14.41
N ASP A 826 -35.90 44.99 -15.29
CA ASP A 826 -36.73 43.84 -14.91
C ASP A 826 -35.96 42.89 -13.97
N GLN A 827 -34.63 42.85 -14.08
CA GLN A 827 -33.71 42.10 -13.21
C GLN A 827 -33.20 42.91 -12.00
N LYS A 828 -33.74 44.12 -11.76
CA LYS A 828 -33.36 45.05 -10.67
C LYS A 828 -31.87 45.43 -10.63
N PHE A 829 -31.18 45.43 -11.77
CA PHE A 829 -29.80 45.90 -11.88
C PHE A 829 -29.71 47.40 -12.14
N ALA A 830 -28.55 48.00 -11.84
CA ALA A 830 -28.27 49.38 -12.19
C ALA A 830 -28.21 49.54 -13.72
N SER A 831 -28.80 50.63 -14.23
CA SER A 831 -28.86 50.93 -15.67
C SER A 831 -27.48 50.79 -16.36
N PRO A 832 -27.41 50.20 -17.57
CA PRO A 832 -26.16 50.04 -18.30
C PRO A 832 -25.50 51.40 -18.57
N ARG A 833 -24.17 51.46 -18.46
CA ARG A 833 -23.38 52.66 -18.79
C ARG A 833 -22.61 52.43 -20.08
N TYR A 834 -22.82 53.31 -21.05
CA TYR A 834 -22.09 53.30 -22.32
C TYR A 834 -20.89 54.25 -22.25
N LYS A 835 -19.78 53.82 -22.81
CA LYS A 835 -18.56 54.61 -22.97
C LYS A 835 -18.07 54.48 -24.40
N ASP A 836 -18.00 55.60 -25.09
CA ASP A 836 -17.65 55.66 -26.50
C ASP A 836 -16.19 56.07 -26.70
N PHE A 837 -15.62 55.55 -27.77
CA PHE A 837 -14.25 55.78 -28.22
C PHE A 837 -14.30 56.14 -29.70
N GLU A 838 -13.61 57.22 -30.08
CA GLU A 838 -13.44 57.57 -31.49
C GLU A 838 -12.09 57.08 -31.98
N GLU A 839 -12.10 56.26 -33.03
CA GLU A 839 -10.91 55.75 -33.68
C GLU A 839 -11.09 55.86 -35.20
N GLY A 840 -10.22 56.63 -35.86
CA GLY A 840 -10.19 56.74 -37.32
C GLY A 840 -11.45 57.33 -37.97
N GLY A 841 -12.19 58.22 -37.29
CA GLY A 841 -13.44 58.79 -37.81
C GLY A 841 -14.67 57.88 -37.66
N THR A 842 -14.54 56.79 -36.89
CA THR A 842 -15.64 55.91 -36.51
C THR A 842 -15.76 55.82 -34.99
N THR A 843 -16.97 55.62 -34.48
CA THR A 843 -17.24 55.52 -33.05
C THR A 843 -17.47 54.06 -32.66
N LEU A 844 -16.76 53.59 -31.64
CA LEU A 844 -16.97 52.31 -30.97
C LEU A 844 -17.56 52.58 -29.58
N SER A 845 -18.55 51.80 -29.16
CA SER A 845 -19.14 51.92 -27.82
C SER A 845 -18.92 50.66 -27.01
N SER A 846 -18.65 50.84 -25.72
CA SER A 846 -18.58 49.78 -24.72
C SER A 846 -19.69 49.95 -23.69
N VAL A 847 -20.41 48.88 -23.40
CA VAL A 847 -21.43 48.85 -22.36
C VAL A 847 -20.91 48.14 -21.12
N SER A 848 -21.05 48.78 -19.95
CA SER A 848 -20.57 48.29 -18.67
C SER A 848 -21.69 48.27 -17.63
N PHE A 849 -21.63 47.29 -16.72
CA PHE A 849 -22.55 47.17 -15.59
C PHE A 849 -21.76 47.34 -14.30
N LYS A 850 -22.34 47.92 -13.25
CA LYS A 850 -21.61 48.26 -12.01
C LYS A 850 -20.97 47.05 -11.30
N THR A 851 -21.40 45.83 -11.64
CA THR A 851 -20.96 44.55 -11.05
C THR A 851 -20.39 43.56 -12.07
N ARG A 852 -20.33 43.89 -13.37
CA ARG A 852 -19.76 43.04 -14.43
C ARG A 852 -18.86 43.88 -15.34
N GLY A 853 -17.74 43.31 -15.78
CA GLY A 853 -16.78 43.97 -16.68
C GLY A 853 -17.41 44.62 -17.92
N ALA A 854 -16.68 45.54 -18.55
CA ALA A 854 -17.15 46.25 -19.72
C ALA A 854 -17.08 45.37 -20.99
N TYR A 855 -18.13 45.40 -21.80
CA TYR A 855 -18.20 44.71 -23.10
C TYR A 855 -18.04 45.74 -24.21
N GLN A 856 -17.05 45.57 -25.08
CA GLN A 856 -16.79 46.46 -26.20
C GLN A 856 -17.07 45.73 -27.51
N THR A 857 -17.84 46.36 -28.41
CA THR A 857 -18.03 45.78 -29.75
C THR A 857 -16.84 46.11 -30.64
N LYS A 858 -16.58 45.23 -31.61
CA LYS A 858 -15.59 45.47 -32.66
C LYS A 858 -16.21 46.08 -33.92
N GLU A 859 -17.51 46.41 -33.92
CA GLU A 859 -18.19 46.96 -35.09
C GLU A 859 -18.14 48.50 -35.06
N PRO A 860 -17.28 49.14 -35.88
CA PRO A 860 -17.21 50.59 -35.96
C PRO A 860 -18.51 51.16 -36.54
N ALA A 861 -19.08 52.16 -35.87
CA ALA A 861 -20.29 52.82 -36.32
C ALA A 861 -20.02 54.27 -36.75
N LYS A 862 -20.89 54.78 -37.62
CA LYS A 862 -20.76 56.16 -38.14
C LYS A 862 -21.32 57.20 -37.18
N SER A 863 -21.99 56.76 -36.12
CA SER A 863 -22.50 57.64 -35.07
C SER A 863 -22.46 56.96 -33.71
N LYS A 864 -22.30 57.77 -32.66
CA LYS A 864 -22.36 57.34 -31.26
C LYS A 864 -23.61 56.49 -30.94
N LYS A 865 -24.77 56.93 -31.40
CA LYS A 865 -26.05 56.25 -31.13
C LYS A 865 -26.09 54.86 -31.76
N GLU A 866 -25.54 54.71 -32.96
CA GLU A 866 -25.43 53.41 -33.64
C GLU A 866 -24.39 52.51 -32.96
N ALA A 867 -23.27 53.07 -32.50
CA ALA A 867 -22.28 52.34 -31.71
C ALA A 867 -22.87 51.78 -30.40
N GLU A 868 -23.68 52.58 -29.70
CA GLU A 868 -24.42 52.17 -28.50
C GLU A 868 -25.48 51.09 -28.81
N GLN A 869 -26.19 51.19 -29.95
CA GLN A 869 -27.12 50.14 -30.40
C GLN A 869 -26.40 48.83 -30.66
N ASN A 870 -25.25 48.86 -31.34
CA ASN A 870 -24.45 47.67 -31.63
C ASN A 870 -23.93 47.04 -30.33
N ALA A 871 -23.48 47.86 -29.37
CA ALA A 871 -23.09 47.40 -28.04
C ALA A 871 -24.23 46.76 -27.26
N ALA A 872 -25.41 47.37 -27.29
CA ALA A 872 -26.59 46.81 -26.65
C ALA A 872 -27.03 45.50 -27.31
N LYS A 873 -27.00 45.43 -28.65
CA LYS A 873 -27.38 44.26 -29.44
C LYS A 873 -26.45 43.08 -29.16
N ALA A 874 -25.14 43.30 -29.18
CA ALA A 874 -24.15 42.26 -28.88
C ALA A 874 -24.37 41.66 -27.47
N VAL A 875 -24.69 42.48 -26.48
CA VAL A 875 -25.03 41.99 -25.13
C VAL A 875 -26.36 41.23 -25.13
N ILE A 876 -27.39 41.72 -25.81
CA ILE A 876 -28.68 41.03 -25.91
C ILE A 876 -28.55 39.67 -26.60
N GLU A 877 -27.74 39.55 -27.64
CA GLU A 877 -27.51 38.28 -28.37
C GLU A 877 -26.71 37.27 -27.55
N MET A 878 -25.94 37.71 -26.56
CA MET A 878 -25.28 36.83 -25.59
C MET A 878 -26.22 36.31 -24.48
N LEU A 879 -27.36 36.97 -24.25
CA LEU A 879 -28.31 36.61 -23.19
C LEU A 879 -29.22 35.37 -23.42
N PRO A 880 -29.53 34.85 -24.64
CA PRO A 880 -30.60 33.84 -24.78
C PRO A 880 -30.21 32.36 -24.69
N HIS A 881 -28.99 31.98 -24.31
CA HIS A 881 -28.60 30.56 -24.32
C HIS A 881 -27.92 30.09 -23.04
N VAL A 882 -28.65 30.02 -21.92
CA VAL A 882 -28.59 28.91 -20.93
C VAL A 882 -29.89 28.93 -20.10
N THR A 883 -30.91 28.18 -20.50
CA THR A 883 -31.94 27.72 -19.55
C THR A 883 -31.50 26.36 -19.01
N ALA A 884 -30.99 26.30 -17.79
CA ALA A 884 -30.69 25.04 -17.12
C ALA A 884 -32.01 24.29 -16.84
N LYS A 885 -32.39 23.38 -17.74
CA LYS A 885 -33.40 22.36 -17.44
C LYS A 885 -32.71 21.21 -16.70
N GLY A 886 -32.95 21.10 -15.39
CA GLY A 886 -32.65 19.89 -14.62
C GLY A 886 -31.27 19.84 -13.94
N THR A 887 -31.15 18.89 -13.01
CA THR A 887 -30.13 18.69 -11.96
C THR A 887 -28.67 18.47 -12.41
N ASN A 888 -28.30 18.81 -13.66
CA ASN A 888 -26.98 18.51 -14.23
C ASN A 888 -26.08 19.75 -14.43
N TYR A 889 -25.77 20.43 -13.33
CA TYR A 889 -24.87 21.59 -13.31
C TYR A 889 -23.45 21.27 -13.81
N LYS A 890 -22.98 20.04 -13.60
CA LYS A 890 -21.67 19.58 -14.11
C LYS A 890 -21.62 19.60 -15.65
N GLY A 891 -22.68 19.12 -16.30
CA GLY A 891 -22.79 19.14 -17.76
C GLY A 891 -22.84 20.57 -18.31
N THR A 892 -23.64 21.43 -17.69
CA THR A 892 -23.74 22.84 -18.08
C THR A 892 -22.43 23.60 -17.92
N LEU A 893 -21.67 23.37 -16.84
CA LEU A 893 -20.35 23.97 -16.67
C LEU A 893 -19.36 23.45 -17.70
N GLN A 894 -19.41 22.15 -18.02
CA GLN A 894 -18.55 21.57 -19.06
C GLN A 894 -18.85 22.15 -20.44
N GLU A 895 -20.12 22.24 -20.83
CA GLU A 895 -20.54 22.85 -22.10
C GLU A 895 -20.07 24.32 -22.21
N TYR A 896 -20.22 25.09 -21.14
CA TYR A 896 -19.76 26.48 -21.09
C TYR A 896 -18.23 26.60 -21.25
N VAL A 897 -17.45 25.81 -20.49
CA VAL A 897 -15.98 25.83 -20.57
C VAL A 897 -15.48 25.38 -21.94
N THR A 898 -16.08 24.34 -22.52
CA THR A 898 -15.72 23.84 -23.86
C THR A 898 -16.08 24.84 -24.97
N LYS A 899 -17.15 25.63 -24.80
CA LYS A 899 -17.51 26.72 -25.72
C LYS A 899 -16.50 27.87 -25.68
N GLU A 900 -16.03 28.26 -24.49
CA GLU A 900 -15.04 29.33 -24.32
C GLU A 900 -13.62 28.88 -24.71
N ASN A 901 -13.31 27.59 -24.61
CA ASN A 901 -12.08 26.99 -25.12
C ASN A 901 -12.32 25.50 -25.45
N PRO A 902 -12.22 25.09 -26.74
CA PRO A 902 -12.46 23.71 -27.16
C PRO A 902 -11.61 22.65 -26.47
N SER A 903 -10.45 23.05 -25.89
CA SER A 903 -9.55 22.17 -25.14
C SER A 903 -9.78 22.17 -23.62
N GLY A 904 -10.65 23.06 -23.12
CA GLY A 904 -10.92 23.23 -21.69
C GLY A 904 -11.95 22.23 -21.18
N VAL A 905 -11.53 21.33 -20.28
CA VAL A 905 -12.44 20.46 -19.52
C VAL A 905 -12.36 20.81 -18.03
N PRO A 906 -13.47 21.15 -17.34
CA PRO A 906 -13.45 21.44 -15.92
C PRO A 906 -13.06 20.20 -15.11
N THR A 907 -12.05 20.35 -14.25
CA THR A 907 -11.51 19.28 -13.42
C THR A 907 -12.02 19.39 -11.99
N TYR A 908 -12.57 18.31 -11.44
CA TYR A 908 -13.16 18.27 -10.10
C TYR A 908 -12.28 17.46 -9.14
N TYR A 909 -11.89 18.08 -8.03
CA TYR A 909 -11.16 17.45 -6.94
C TYR A 909 -12.10 17.28 -5.75
N THR A 910 -12.37 16.03 -5.36
CA THR A 910 -13.29 15.75 -4.24
C THR A 910 -12.53 15.11 -3.08
N TYR A 911 -12.58 15.73 -1.91
CA TYR A 911 -11.92 15.31 -0.68
C TYR A 911 -12.97 14.79 0.32
N LYS A 912 -12.68 13.67 0.98
CA LYS A 912 -13.52 13.11 2.04
C LYS A 912 -13.04 13.66 3.39
N LEU A 913 -13.94 14.25 4.16
CA LEU A 913 -13.69 14.71 5.53
C LEU A 913 -14.57 13.92 6.51
N GLN A 914 -14.28 14.03 7.81
CA GLN A 914 -15.02 13.31 8.87
C GLN A 914 -16.53 13.65 8.91
N GLY A 915 -16.98 14.73 8.26
CA GLY A 915 -18.40 15.14 8.19
C GLY A 915 -19.00 15.30 6.78
N GLY A 916 -18.35 14.78 5.72
CA GLY A 916 -18.89 14.85 4.35
C GLY A 916 -17.84 14.88 3.24
N TYR A 917 -18.21 15.45 2.09
CA TYR A 917 -17.32 15.65 0.95
C TYR A 917 -17.19 17.14 0.62
N ILE A 918 -15.96 17.58 0.36
CA ILE A 918 -15.66 18.88 -0.25
C ILE A 918 -15.31 18.62 -1.70
N SER A 919 -15.90 19.37 -2.63
CA SER A 919 -15.43 19.38 -4.02
C SER A 919 -14.89 20.76 -4.41
N VAL A 920 -13.80 20.76 -5.16
CA VAL A 920 -13.16 21.94 -5.75
C VAL A 920 -13.18 21.77 -7.26
N VAL A 921 -13.55 22.81 -8.00
CA VAL A 921 -13.52 22.78 -9.47
C VAL A 921 -12.47 23.76 -9.99
N ARG A 922 -11.62 23.29 -10.92
CA ARG A 922 -10.64 24.10 -11.62
C ARG A 922 -10.95 24.08 -13.12
N CYS A 923 -11.10 25.26 -13.70
CA CYS A 923 -11.22 25.45 -15.14
C CYS A 923 -10.65 26.81 -15.53
N HIS A 924 -10.16 26.95 -16.76
CA HIS A 924 -9.41 28.14 -17.18
C HIS A 924 -10.26 29.43 -17.22
N VAL A 925 -11.60 29.34 -17.23
CA VAL A 925 -12.50 30.50 -17.18
C VAL A 925 -12.71 31.03 -15.76
N ILE A 926 -12.18 30.35 -14.72
CA ILE A 926 -12.23 30.80 -13.33
C ILE A 926 -10.80 31.02 -12.83
N THR A 927 -10.43 32.26 -12.57
CA THR A 927 -9.08 32.65 -12.15
C THR A 927 -8.73 32.22 -10.72
N GLU A 928 -9.73 31.97 -9.88
CA GLU A 928 -9.57 31.47 -8.50
C GLU A 928 -10.34 30.15 -8.28
N PRO A 929 -9.72 29.11 -7.71
CA PRO A 929 -10.39 27.83 -7.51
C PRO A 929 -11.59 27.94 -6.56
N CYS A 930 -12.76 27.51 -7.02
CA CYS A 930 -14.00 27.53 -6.24
C CYS A 930 -14.15 26.24 -5.43
N SER A 931 -14.52 26.35 -4.15
CA SER A 931 -14.75 25.21 -3.25
C SER A 931 -16.14 25.27 -2.61
N PHE A 932 -16.76 24.10 -2.39
CA PHE A 932 -18.05 24.00 -1.70
C PHE A 932 -18.07 22.80 -0.73
N ASN A 933 -18.62 23.01 0.47
CA ASN A 933 -18.68 22.03 1.55
C ASN A 933 -20.08 21.44 1.68
N LEU A 934 -20.20 20.10 1.61
CA LEU A 934 -21.43 19.40 1.99
C LEU A 934 -21.28 18.88 3.42
N VAL A 935 -22.04 19.42 4.37
CA VAL A 935 -22.12 18.94 5.76
C VAL A 935 -23.45 18.22 5.95
N THR A 936 -23.43 16.96 6.36
CA THR A 936 -24.65 16.26 6.80
C THR A 936 -24.96 16.65 8.25
N PRO A 937 -26.20 17.06 8.60
CA PRO A 937 -26.55 17.40 9.98
C PRO A 937 -26.53 16.17 10.90
N ASP A 938 -25.87 16.29 12.07
CA ASP A 938 -25.76 15.24 13.10
C ASP A 938 -26.86 15.34 14.20
N SER A 939 -27.92 16.12 14.01
CA SER A 939 -28.98 16.31 15.01
C SER A 939 -30.34 15.79 14.52
N ALA A 940 -30.51 14.46 14.48
CA ALA A 940 -31.82 13.81 14.44
C ALA A 940 -31.69 12.36 14.94
N LYS A 941 -31.43 12.22 16.24
CA LYS A 941 -31.74 11.01 17.01
C LYS A 941 -32.61 11.46 18.18
N ASP A 942 -33.88 11.70 17.90
CA ASP A 942 -34.99 11.23 18.71
C ASP A 942 -36.33 11.55 18.03
N GLU A 943 -37.18 10.53 18.01
CA GLU A 943 -38.59 10.45 17.62
C GLU A 943 -39.04 10.43 16.13
N LEU A 944 -39.90 9.43 15.90
CA LEU A 944 -40.80 9.12 14.78
C LEU A 944 -40.25 8.36 13.56
N GLN A 945 -40.77 7.13 13.48
CA GLN A 945 -40.44 6.04 12.58
C GLN A 945 -41.42 6.04 11.40
N GLY A 946 -40.93 6.28 10.18
CA GLY A 946 -41.72 6.17 8.96
C GLY A 946 -40.98 6.63 7.71
N GLN A 947 -40.52 5.67 6.89
CA GLN A 947 -39.97 5.80 5.53
C GLN A 947 -38.73 6.70 5.33
N ALA A 948 -37.55 6.09 5.21
CA ALA A 948 -36.41 6.70 4.50
C ALA A 948 -35.52 5.62 3.85
N THR A 949 -35.30 5.78 2.54
CA THR A 949 -34.38 5.03 1.67
C THR A 949 -32.93 5.43 1.93
N SER A 950 -32.03 4.45 2.13
CA SER A 950 -30.58 4.69 2.31
C SER A 950 -29.90 5.13 1.02
N LEU A 951 -29.35 6.34 0.98
CA LEU A 951 -28.51 6.83 -0.13
C LEU A 951 -27.08 6.24 -0.04
N SER A 952 -26.52 5.82 -1.18
CA SER A 952 -25.19 5.22 -1.25
C SER A 952 -24.08 6.29 -1.24
N GLN A 953 -22.87 5.94 -0.75
CA GLN A 953 -21.71 6.86 -0.71
C GLN A 953 -21.33 7.45 -2.09
N GLY A 954 -21.65 6.75 -3.19
CA GLY A 954 -21.46 7.27 -4.54
C GLY A 954 -22.38 8.47 -4.86
N SER A 955 -23.59 8.48 -4.32
CA SER A 955 -24.56 9.56 -4.52
C SER A 955 -24.11 10.87 -3.88
N VAL A 956 -23.61 10.80 -2.63
CA VAL A 956 -23.16 11.98 -1.87
C VAL A 956 -21.92 12.63 -2.50
N ARG A 957 -21.03 11.82 -3.10
CA ARG A 957 -19.84 12.31 -3.81
C ARG A 957 -20.21 13.05 -5.09
N GLU A 958 -21.15 12.54 -5.88
CA GLU A 958 -21.59 13.20 -7.11
C GLU A 958 -22.44 14.44 -6.81
N GLU A 959 -23.21 14.44 -5.73
CA GLU A 959 -23.94 15.63 -5.27
C GLU A 959 -22.99 16.78 -4.87
N ALA A 960 -21.89 16.48 -4.19
CA ALA A 960 -20.85 17.49 -3.90
C ALA A 960 -20.24 18.09 -5.18
N LYS A 961 -20.06 17.29 -6.25
CA LYS A 961 -19.59 17.78 -7.56
C LYS A 961 -20.64 18.63 -8.28
N GLN A 962 -21.91 18.23 -8.23
CA GLN A 962 -23.01 19.01 -8.80
C GLN A 962 -23.15 20.37 -8.09
N ASN A 963 -22.95 20.42 -6.78
CA ASN A 963 -23.04 21.66 -6.00
C ASN A 963 -21.87 22.61 -6.27
N VAL A 964 -20.62 22.12 -6.36
CA VAL A 964 -19.50 23.01 -6.74
C VAL A 964 -19.62 23.48 -8.19
N ALA A 965 -20.16 22.65 -9.09
CA ALA A 965 -20.46 23.07 -10.47
C ALA A 965 -21.55 24.15 -10.50
N LYS A 966 -22.60 24.01 -9.70
CA LYS A 966 -23.66 25.02 -9.53
C LYS A 966 -23.08 26.34 -9.02
N PHE A 967 -22.20 26.28 -8.01
CA PHE A 967 -21.54 27.46 -7.47
C PHE A 967 -20.62 28.12 -8.50
N ALA A 968 -19.83 27.35 -9.26
CA ALA A 968 -19.01 27.87 -10.34
C ALA A 968 -19.86 28.55 -11.44
N LEU A 969 -21.00 27.97 -11.82
CA LEU A 969 -21.94 28.59 -12.75
C LEU A 969 -22.55 29.89 -12.17
N TYR A 970 -22.76 29.96 -10.85
CA TYR A 970 -23.20 31.18 -10.18
C TYR A 970 -22.11 32.27 -10.18
N VAL A 971 -20.86 31.91 -9.89
CA VAL A 971 -19.69 32.83 -9.96
C VAL A 971 -19.48 33.35 -11.38
N LEU A 972 -19.66 32.49 -12.38
CA LEU A 972 -19.64 32.87 -13.80
C LEU A 972 -20.89 33.68 -14.23
N GLY A 973 -21.87 33.86 -13.34
CA GLY A 973 -23.07 34.64 -13.61
C GLY A 973 -24.07 33.98 -14.56
N ILE A 974 -23.98 32.67 -14.72
CA ILE A 974 -24.82 31.83 -15.59
C ILE A 974 -26.11 31.38 -14.86
N LEU A 975 -26.09 31.31 -13.52
CA LEU A 975 -27.27 31.05 -12.68
C LEU A 975 -27.66 32.29 -11.84
N THR A 976 -28.96 32.51 -11.63
CA THR A 976 -29.51 33.55 -10.72
C THR A 976 -30.44 32.93 -9.66
N GLU A 977 -30.46 33.46 -8.43
CA GLU A 977 -31.35 32.98 -7.35
C GLU A 977 -32.77 33.55 -7.47
N ALA A 978 -33.78 32.72 -7.23
CA ALA A 978 -35.15 33.16 -6.93
C ALA A 978 -35.28 33.40 -5.42
N THR A 979 -35.65 34.61 -5.01
CA THR A 979 -35.89 34.98 -3.62
C THR A 979 -37.34 34.70 -3.23
N GLN A 980 -37.57 34.02 -2.10
CA GLN A 980 -38.84 34.07 -1.36
C GLN A 980 -38.60 34.51 0.08
N THR A 981 -39.40 35.47 0.51
CA THR A 981 -39.43 36.07 1.85
C THR A 981 -40.75 35.69 2.54
N ALA A 982 -40.63 35.12 3.76
CA ALA A 982 -41.50 35.11 4.95
C ALA A 982 -43.05 35.15 4.86
N MET A 983 -43.75 34.31 5.65
CA MET A 983 -44.29 34.67 6.99
C MET A 983 -45.09 33.53 7.65
N ALA A 984 -45.18 33.61 8.98
CA ALA A 984 -45.80 32.68 9.91
C ALA A 984 -47.29 32.99 10.21
N ASP A 985 -47.89 32.04 10.93
CA ASP A 985 -49.06 32.09 11.83
C ASP A 985 -50.48 31.70 11.37
N THR A 986 -51.04 30.84 12.24
CA THR A 986 -52.45 30.56 12.60
C THR A 986 -53.33 29.64 11.72
N ALA A 987 -53.68 28.51 12.34
CA ALA A 987 -54.85 27.64 12.13
C ALA A 987 -56.18 28.42 12.40
N PRO A 988 -57.42 27.85 12.27
CA PRO A 988 -57.76 26.42 12.26
C PRO A 988 -59.01 25.99 11.43
N GLU A 989 -59.37 24.71 11.65
CA GLU A 989 -60.67 24.04 11.49
C GLU A 989 -61.08 23.48 10.11
N ALA A 990 -61.84 22.38 10.00
CA ALA A 990 -61.95 21.07 10.65
C ALA A 990 -63.19 20.38 10.04
N LYS A 991 -63.20 19.04 10.13
CA LYS A 991 -64.34 18.10 9.96
C LYS A 991 -64.77 17.80 8.51
N GLY A 992 -65.02 16.55 8.12
CA GLY A 992 -65.01 15.30 8.88
C GLY A 992 -66.14 14.36 8.45
N SER A 993 -65.92 13.09 8.77
CA SER A 993 -66.88 11.99 8.95
C SER A 993 -67.33 11.18 7.72
N GLY A 994 -66.92 9.92 7.74
CA GLY A 994 -67.61 8.81 7.06
C GLY A 994 -68.69 8.19 7.95
N LYS A 995 -69.06 6.94 7.64
CA LYS A 995 -69.56 5.88 8.55
C LYS A 995 -70.02 4.68 7.70
N GLU A 996 -69.58 3.46 8.05
CA GLU A 996 -70.41 2.35 8.58
C GLU A 996 -71.16 1.58 7.47
N GLU A 997 -71.45 0.28 7.52
CA GLU A 997 -71.43 -0.70 8.61
C GLU A 997 -71.53 -2.12 8.00
N LYS A 998 -70.93 -3.08 8.73
CA LYS A 998 -71.48 -4.39 9.13
C LYS A 998 -71.68 -5.61 8.21
N GLU A 999 -71.36 -6.71 8.91
CA GLU A 999 -71.90 -8.07 8.93
C GLU A 999 -71.26 -9.13 8.01
N VAL A 1000 -70.45 -10.06 8.55
CA VAL A 1000 -70.78 -11.29 9.35
C VAL A 1000 -71.20 -12.41 8.39
N ALA A 1001 -70.71 -13.65 8.42
CA ALA A 1001 -69.68 -14.37 9.15
C ALA A 1001 -69.54 -15.76 8.47
N SER A 1002 -68.46 -16.49 8.76
CA SER A 1002 -68.42 -17.97 8.85
C SER A 1002 -66.95 -18.40 8.88
N VAL A 1003 -66.31 -18.55 10.05
CA VAL A 1003 -66.32 -19.72 10.94
C VAL A 1003 -65.30 -20.81 10.54
N GLN A 1004 -64.29 -20.89 11.43
CA GLN A 1004 -63.51 -22.04 11.93
C GLN A 1004 -62.52 -22.74 10.98
N ALA A 1005 -61.20 -22.68 11.26
CA ALA A 1005 -60.47 -23.35 12.36
C ALA A 1005 -60.40 -24.88 12.12
N LYS A 1006 -59.29 -25.60 12.30
CA LYS A 1006 -58.14 -25.41 13.19
C LYS A 1006 -57.05 -26.41 12.75
N THR A 1007 -55.81 -25.97 12.78
CA THR A 1007 -54.59 -26.68 13.24
C THR A 1007 -54.67 -28.16 13.63
N LYS A 1008 -53.65 -28.95 13.26
CA LYS A 1008 -52.61 -29.49 14.18
C LYS A 1008 -51.75 -30.59 13.51
N SER A 1009 -50.42 -30.46 13.62
CA SER A 1009 -49.42 -31.55 13.65
C SER A 1009 -49.71 -32.52 14.82
N PRO A 1010 -49.03 -33.68 15.09
CA PRO A 1010 -47.63 -34.04 14.78
C PRO A 1010 -47.29 -35.59 14.70
N LYS A 1011 -45.98 -35.90 14.79
CA LYS A 1011 -45.31 -37.13 15.31
C LYS A 1011 -45.15 -38.37 14.40
N GLY A 1012 -43.91 -38.90 14.39
CA GLY A 1012 -43.46 -40.07 13.61
C GLY A 1012 -43.35 -41.39 14.38
N LEU A 1013 -42.61 -42.37 13.84
CA LEU A 1013 -42.13 -43.56 14.55
C LEU A 1013 -41.01 -44.30 13.77
N GLU A 1014 -40.29 -45.14 14.53
CA GLU A 1014 -39.08 -45.95 14.27
C GLU A 1014 -39.22 -47.10 13.26
N SER A 1015 -38.09 -47.67 12.79
CA SER A 1015 -37.66 -49.07 13.05
C SER A 1015 -36.54 -49.57 12.11
N ALA A 1016 -35.81 -50.58 12.59
CA ALA A 1016 -34.48 -51.04 12.17
C ALA A 1016 -34.43 -52.25 11.18
N SER A 1017 -33.19 -52.61 10.78
CA SER A 1017 -32.63 -53.99 10.68
C SER A 1017 -32.34 -54.63 9.29
N THR A 1018 -31.03 -54.65 8.94
CA THR A 1018 -30.12 -55.82 8.74
C THR A 1018 -30.20 -56.81 7.52
N ILE A 1019 -28.99 -57.14 7.00
CA ILE A 1019 -28.44 -58.42 6.43
C ILE A 1019 -28.25 -58.61 4.89
N ALA A 1020 -26.97 -58.92 4.55
CA ALA A 1020 -26.38 -59.86 3.57
C ALA A 1020 -26.19 -59.56 2.06
N SER A 1021 -24.89 -59.59 1.67
CA SER A 1021 -24.21 -60.56 0.79
C SER A 1021 -24.71 -60.86 -0.63
N GLY A 1022 -23.81 -60.78 -1.62
CA GLY A 1022 -24.01 -61.45 -2.92
C GLY A 1022 -22.99 -61.07 -3.99
N THR A 1023 -21.90 -61.82 -4.06
CA THR A 1023 -20.88 -61.92 -5.10
C THR A 1023 -21.47 -62.31 -6.47
N GLU A 1024 -20.94 -61.80 -7.60
CA GLU A 1024 -20.49 -62.63 -8.74
C GLU A 1024 -19.83 -61.82 -9.88
N ALA A 1025 -18.84 -62.46 -10.49
CA ALA A 1025 -17.97 -61.99 -11.56
C ALA A 1025 -18.48 -62.44 -12.93
N SER A 1026 -18.18 -61.71 -14.02
CA SER A 1026 -17.96 -62.34 -15.34
C SER A 1026 -17.31 -61.42 -16.39
N THR A 1027 -16.02 -61.69 -16.63
CA THR A 1027 -15.30 -61.89 -17.91
C THR A 1027 -15.76 -61.34 -19.28
N ARG A 1028 -14.71 -60.89 -20.03
CA ARG A 1028 -14.42 -60.99 -21.51
C ARG A 1028 -15.20 -60.04 -22.45
N LYS A 1029 -14.71 -59.57 -23.60
CA LYS A 1029 -13.48 -59.78 -24.41
C LYS A 1029 -13.39 -58.64 -25.46
N ALA A 1030 -12.17 -58.42 -25.98
CA ALA A 1030 -11.87 -57.62 -27.17
C ALA A 1030 -12.47 -58.19 -28.49
N PRO A 1031 -12.38 -57.43 -29.59
CA PRO A 1031 -11.69 -57.99 -30.76
C PRO A 1031 -10.72 -57.02 -31.46
N THR A 1032 -9.89 -57.65 -32.28
CA THR A 1032 -8.63 -57.22 -32.89
C THR A 1032 -8.80 -56.84 -34.37
N ALA A 1033 -7.91 -55.94 -34.82
CA ALA A 1033 -7.21 -55.87 -36.12
C ALA A 1033 -7.98 -55.82 -37.46
N SER A 1034 -7.66 -54.84 -38.31
CA SER A 1034 -6.80 -55.03 -39.51
C SER A 1034 -6.62 -53.73 -40.32
N ASN A 1035 -5.40 -53.57 -40.84
CA ASN A 1035 -4.92 -52.55 -41.77
C ASN A 1035 -5.35 -52.90 -43.22
N PRO A 1036 -5.29 -51.95 -44.19
CA PRO A 1036 -4.10 -51.96 -45.07
C PRO A 1036 -3.60 -50.57 -45.52
N SER A 1037 -2.29 -50.53 -45.78
CA SER A 1037 -1.56 -49.50 -46.52
C SER A 1037 -1.99 -49.44 -48.00
N VAL A 1038 -1.80 -48.28 -48.66
CA VAL A 1038 -1.05 -48.08 -49.92
C VAL A 1038 -1.04 -46.58 -50.30
N THR A 1039 -0.12 -46.25 -51.19
CA THR A 1039 0.70 -45.06 -51.48
C THR A 1039 0.12 -43.92 -52.35
N ASN A 1040 0.84 -42.78 -52.30
CA ASN A 1040 1.27 -41.85 -53.38
C ASN A 1040 0.49 -40.56 -53.76
N LYS A 1041 1.19 -39.44 -53.53
CA LYS A 1041 1.56 -38.30 -54.42
C LYS A 1041 0.50 -37.42 -55.14
N HIS A 1042 0.75 -36.11 -54.98
CA HIS A 1042 0.61 -34.97 -55.91
C HIS A 1042 -0.81 -34.40 -56.19
N GLY A 1043 -0.98 -33.08 -55.99
CA GLY A 1043 -1.99 -32.25 -56.69
C GLY A 1043 -1.44 -31.75 -58.04
N PRO A 1044 -2.06 -30.76 -58.74
CA PRO A 1044 -3.19 -29.89 -58.37
C PRO A 1044 -4.22 -29.61 -59.52
N GLN A 1045 -5.08 -28.59 -59.30
CA GLN A 1045 -5.86 -27.74 -60.24
C GLN A 1045 -7.39 -27.94 -60.46
N LEU A 1046 -8.13 -26.93 -59.96
CA LEU A 1046 -9.13 -26.02 -60.60
C LEU A 1046 -10.25 -26.60 -61.50
N GLN A 1047 -11.52 -26.34 -61.14
CA GLN A 1047 -12.43 -25.38 -61.81
C GLN A 1047 -13.86 -25.39 -61.21
N ASN A 1048 -14.62 -24.35 -61.55
CA ASN A 1048 -15.77 -23.72 -60.89
C ASN A 1048 -17.16 -24.34 -61.17
N GLU A 1049 -18.14 -24.08 -60.29
CA GLU A 1049 -19.42 -23.33 -60.52
C GLU A 1049 -20.66 -23.82 -59.72
N ASP A 1050 -21.26 -22.84 -59.00
CA ASP A 1050 -22.68 -22.45 -58.84
C ASP A 1050 -23.83 -23.29 -58.23
N LYS A 1051 -24.37 -22.71 -57.13
CA LYS A 1051 -25.81 -22.49 -56.74
C LYS A 1051 -26.63 -23.60 -56.03
N PRO A 1052 -27.76 -23.28 -55.36
CA PRO A 1052 -27.89 -22.75 -53.99
C PRO A 1052 -28.63 -23.72 -53.02
N ALA A 1053 -28.46 -23.56 -51.70
CA ALA A 1053 -29.36 -24.18 -50.72
C ALA A 1053 -29.69 -23.21 -49.57
N THR A 1054 -30.99 -22.96 -49.42
CA THR A 1054 -31.69 -22.23 -48.35
C THR A 1054 -31.32 -22.75 -46.95
N ALA A 1055 -30.94 -21.84 -46.05
CA ALA A 1055 -30.67 -22.14 -44.64
C ALA A 1055 -31.84 -21.71 -43.75
N THR A 1056 -32.36 -22.67 -43.01
CA THR A 1056 -33.32 -22.53 -41.91
C THR A 1056 -32.57 -22.01 -40.67
N GLU A 1057 -32.96 -20.85 -40.14
CA GLU A 1057 -32.37 -20.27 -38.93
C GLU A 1057 -33.03 -20.78 -37.64
N SER A 1058 -32.18 -20.88 -36.61
CA SER A 1058 -32.46 -20.88 -35.17
C SER A 1058 -32.68 -22.24 -34.47
N ALA A 1059 -31.61 -22.76 -33.88
CA ALA A 1059 -31.70 -23.75 -32.80
C ALA A 1059 -30.74 -23.55 -31.60
N ASP A 1060 -29.69 -22.71 -31.68
CA ASP A 1060 -28.60 -22.79 -30.68
C ASP A 1060 -28.24 -21.50 -29.89
N ARG A 1061 -29.15 -20.52 -29.75
CA ARG A 1061 -28.85 -19.30 -28.96
C ARG A 1061 -29.38 -19.38 -27.52
N ASN A 1062 -28.46 -19.29 -26.54
CA ASN A 1062 -28.77 -19.29 -25.10
C ASN A 1062 -28.78 -17.85 -24.55
N TYR A 1063 -29.90 -17.15 -24.71
CA TYR A 1063 -30.16 -15.79 -24.22
C TYR A 1063 -29.97 -15.64 -22.70
N LYS A 1064 -30.27 -16.68 -21.92
CA LYS A 1064 -30.05 -16.68 -20.46
C LYS A 1064 -28.57 -16.48 -20.11
N ALA A 1065 -27.67 -17.12 -20.85
CA ALA A 1065 -26.22 -16.99 -20.66
C ALA A 1065 -25.72 -15.59 -21.07
N ILE A 1066 -26.24 -15.05 -22.17
CA ILE A 1066 -25.87 -13.69 -22.66
C ILE A 1066 -26.28 -12.63 -21.64
N LEU A 1067 -27.52 -12.68 -21.15
CA LEU A 1067 -28.01 -11.73 -20.15
C LEU A 1067 -27.21 -11.85 -18.84
N GLN A 1068 -26.89 -13.06 -18.40
CA GLN A 1068 -26.08 -13.29 -17.21
C GLN A 1068 -24.66 -12.73 -17.37
N GLN A 1069 -24.02 -12.91 -18.53
CA GLN A 1069 -22.70 -12.36 -18.82
C GLN A 1069 -22.71 -10.83 -18.83
N HIS A 1070 -23.74 -10.22 -19.42
CA HIS A 1070 -23.87 -8.76 -19.45
C HIS A 1070 -24.02 -8.17 -18.04
N VAL A 1071 -24.90 -8.76 -17.23
CA VAL A 1071 -25.14 -8.36 -15.82
C VAL A 1071 -23.85 -8.49 -15.00
N GLN A 1072 -23.07 -9.55 -15.23
CA GLN A 1072 -21.79 -9.76 -14.54
C GLN A 1072 -20.72 -8.73 -14.96
N LYS A 1073 -20.65 -8.35 -16.25
CA LYS A 1073 -19.76 -7.28 -16.74
C LYS A 1073 -20.09 -5.93 -16.08
N GLN A 1074 -21.37 -5.65 -15.85
CA GLN A 1074 -21.84 -4.44 -15.16
C GLN A 1074 -21.74 -4.52 -13.63
N ARG A 1075 -21.19 -5.61 -13.07
CA ARG A 1075 -21.09 -5.87 -11.62
C ARG A 1075 -22.45 -5.83 -10.90
N LEU A 1076 -23.53 -6.20 -11.59
CA LEU A 1076 -24.87 -6.29 -11.02
C LEU A 1076 -25.16 -7.71 -10.48
N PRO A 1077 -26.08 -7.87 -9.50
CA PRO A 1077 -26.49 -9.19 -9.02
C PRO A 1077 -27.12 -10.04 -10.14
N PRO A 1078 -26.93 -11.37 -10.15
CA PRO A 1078 -27.43 -12.23 -11.22
C PRO A 1078 -28.97 -12.20 -11.34
N PRO A 1079 -29.52 -12.26 -12.58
CA PRO A 1079 -30.97 -12.22 -12.81
C PRO A 1079 -31.67 -13.44 -12.20
N LYS A 1080 -32.82 -13.23 -11.55
CA LYS A 1080 -33.67 -14.30 -11.02
C LYS A 1080 -34.86 -14.53 -11.93
N TYR A 1081 -35.13 -15.80 -12.26
CA TYR A 1081 -36.28 -16.20 -13.08
C TYR A 1081 -37.37 -16.80 -12.19
N HIS A 1082 -38.60 -16.34 -12.40
CA HIS A 1082 -39.81 -16.84 -11.74
C HIS A 1082 -40.80 -17.32 -12.79
N ASP A 1083 -41.12 -18.60 -12.75
CA ASP A 1083 -41.97 -19.26 -13.74
C ASP A 1083 -43.35 -19.48 -13.16
N THR A 1084 -44.37 -19.02 -13.87
CA THR A 1084 -45.76 -19.19 -13.49
C THR A 1084 -46.40 -20.14 -14.49
N PRO A 1085 -46.85 -21.35 -14.06
CA PRO A 1085 -47.64 -22.20 -14.93
C PRO A 1085 -49.01 -21.54 -15.16
N THR A 1086 -49.48 -21.60 -16.40
CA THR A 1086 -50.83 -21.18 -16.80
C THR A 1086 -51.78 -22.38 -16.81
N ASP A 1087 -53.08 -22.13 -16.83
CA ASP A 1087 -54.11 -23.16 -16.86
C ASP A 1087 -54.02 -24.07 -18.11
N ASP A 1088 -53.45 -23.55 -19.21
CA ASP A 1088 -53.27 -24.25 -20.49
C ASP A 1088 -52.01 -25.15 -20.55
N LYS A 1089 -51.39 -25.46 -19.40
CA LYS A 1089 -50.11 -26.20 -19.31
C LYS A 1089 -48.94 -25.51 -20.05
N THR A 1090 -48.98 -24.19 -20.18
CA THR A 1090 -47.87 -23.39 -20.70
C THR A 1090 -47.20 -22.59 -19.58
N PHE A 1091 -45.94 -22.18 -19.76
CA PHE A 1091 -45.14 -21.47 -18.77
C PHE A 1091 -44.94 -20.02 -19.19
N LEU A 1092 -45.01 -19.13 -18.20
CA LEU A 1092 -44.73 -17.71 -18.36
C LEU A 1092 -43.64 -17.33 -17.36
N SER A 1093 -42.48 -16.90 -17.86
CA SER A 1093 -41.33 -16.57 -17.01
C SER A 1093 -41.19 -15.05 -16.85
N THR A 1094 -40.86 -14.64 -15.62
CA THR A 1094 -40.54 -13.26 -15.25
C THR A 1094 -39.09 -13.20 -14.80
N VAL A 1095 -38.28 -12.32 -15.40
CA VAL A 1095 -36.91 -12.07 -14.97
C VAL A 1095 -36.86 -10.83 -14.09
N SER A 1096 -36.25 -10.93 -12.91
CA SER A 1096 -36.19 -9.85 -11.92
C SER A 1096 -34.76 -9.50 -11.56
N PHE A 1097 -34.51 -8.19 -11.42
CA PHE A 1097 -33.24 -7.62 -10.96
C PHE A 1097 -33.45 -6.96 -9.61
N LYS A 1098 -32.51 -7.16 -8.68
CA LYS A 1098 -32.60 -6.60 -7.32
C LYS A 1098 -32.66 -5.06 -7.31
N THR A 1099 -32.18 -4.41 -8.36
CA THR A 1099 -32.05 -2.95 -8.47
C THR A 1099 -32.94 -2.29 -9.53
N ALA A 1100 -33.59 -3.06 -10.42
CA ALA A 1100 -34.18 -2.52 -11.66
C ALA A 1100 -35.59 -3.05 -12.02
N GLY A 1101 -36.32 -3.61 -11.04
CA GLY A 1101 -37.68 -4.12 -11.26
C GLY A 1101 -37.73 -5.52 -11.89
N ALA A 1102 -38.94 -5.98 -12.23
CA ALA A 1102 -39.21 -7.29 -12.83
C ALA A 1102 -39.82 -7.13 -14.23
N TYR A 1103 -39.40 -7.97 -15.17
CA TYR A 1103 -39.82 -7.96 -16.58
C TYR A 1103 -40.45 -9.32 -16.91
N GLN A 1104 -41.70 -9.30 -17.32
CA GLN A 1104 -42.49 -10.49 -17.62
C GLN A 1104 -42.54 -10.75 -19.13
N THR A 1105 -42.47 -12.03 -19.52
CA THR A 1105 -42.68 -12.43 -20.92
C THR A 1105 -44.12 -12.23 -21.35
N VAL A 1106 -44.32 -11.86 -22.61
CA VAL A 1106 -45.67 -11.66 -23.17
C VAL A 1106 -46.26 -12.96 -23.74
N ASN A 1107 -45.41 -13.94 -24.08
CA ASN A 1107 -45.81 -15.17 -24.76
C ASN A 1107 -45.56 -16.40 -23.87
N ALA A 1108 -46.61 -17.15 -23.57
CA ALA A 1108 -46.51 -18.41 -22.86
C ALA A 1108 -45.93 -19.51 -23.78
N THR A 1109 -45.08 -20.39 -23.25
CA THR A 1109 -44.45 -21.48 -24.02
C THR A 1109 -44.72 -22.84 -23.39
N THR A 1110 -44.67 -23.91 -24.19
CA THR A 1110 -44.93 -25.29 -23.71
C THR A 1110 -43.86 -25.82 -22.76
N THR A 1111 -42.66 -25.23 -22.76
CA THR A 1111 -41.59 -25.60 -21.82
C THR A 1111 -41.14 -24.41 -20.99
N LYS A 1112 -40.79 -24.71 -19.73
CA LYS A 1112 -40.17 -23.77 -18.79
C LYS A 1112 -38.86 -23.17 -19.32
N LYS A 1113 -38.08 -23.98 -20.04
CA LYS A 1113 -36.78 -23.55 -20.58
C LYS A 1113 -36.97 -22.47 -21.63
N ASP A 1114 -37.95 -22.63 -22.51
CA ASP A 1114 -38.22 -21.67 -23.57
C ASP A 1114 -38.81 -20.36 -23.04
N SER A 1115 -39.65 -20.43 -22.00
CA SER A 1115 -40.19 -19.23 -21.35
C SER A 1115 -39.09 -18.42 -20.68
N GLU A 1116 -38.12 -19.08 -20.02
CA GLU A 1116 -36.95 -18.40 -19.44
C GLU A 1116 -36.05 -17.78 -20.51
N GLN A 1117 -35.83 -18.47 -21.64
CA GLN A 1117 -35.05 -17.93 -22.77
C GLN A 1117 -35.74 -16.72 -23.41
N ASN A 1118 -37.05 -16.77 -23.56
CA ASN A 1118 -37.85 -15.64 -24.06
C ASN A 1118 -37.80 -14.46 -23.08
N ALA A 1119 -37.84 -14.70 -21.77
CA ALA A 1119 -37.71 -13.65 -20.75
C ALA A 1119 -36.35 -12.97 -20.82
N ALA A 1120 -35.29 -13.76 -20.97
CA ALA A 1120 -33.94 -13.25 -21.15
C ALA A 1120 -33.81 -12.43 -22.44
N LYS A 1121 -34.40 -12.90 -23.55
CA LYS A 1121 -34.39 -12.21 -24.84
C LYS A 1121 -35.12 -10.87 -24.77
N SER A 1122 -36.32 -10.81 -24.21
CA SER A 1122 -37.09 -9.56 -24.08
C SER A 1122 -36.31 -8.49 -23.29
N VAL A 1123 -35.55 -8.89 -22.28
CA VAL A 1123 -34.70 -7.96 -21.53
C VAL A 1123 -33.45 -7.56 -22.30
N ILE A 1124 -32.83 -8.46 -23.05
CA ILE A 1124 -31.71 -8.13 -23.94
C ILE A 1124 -32.14 -7.08 -24.98
N ASP A 1125 -33.30 -7.29 -25.60
CA ASP A 1125 -33.88 -6.39 -26.61
C ASP A 1125 -34.21 -5.01 -25.99
N LEU A 1126 -34.81 -5.00 -24.79
CA LEU A 1126 -35.15 -3.76 -24.08
C LEU A 1126 -33.92 -2.97 -23.63
N LEU A 1127 -32.88 -3.66 -23.17
CA LEU A 1127 -31.63 -3.04 -22.73
C LEU A 1127 -30.72 -2.66 -23.91
N LYS A 1128 -31.15 -2.94 -25.16
CA LYS A 1128 -30.32 -2.79 -26.37
C LYS A 1128 -28.94 -3.42 -26.19
N ILE A 1129 -28.87 -4.52 -25.45
CA ILE A 1129 -27.63 -5.28 -25.29
C ILE A 1129 -27.36 -5.85 -26.67
N PRO A 1130 -26.22 -5.51 -27.33
CA PRO A 1130 -25.93 -6.04 -28.65
C PRO A 1130 -25.96 -7.57 -28.55
N SER A 1131 -27.00 -8.18 -29.15
CA SER A 1131 -27.02 -9.61 -29.39
C SER A 1131 -25.75 -9.92 -30.16
N GLY A 1132 -25.09 -11.04 -29.87
CA GLY A 1132 -23.78 -11.39 -30.44
C GLY A 1132 -23.75 -11.58 -31.96
N ASP A 1133 -24.69 -11.02 -32.71
CA ASP A 1133 -24.52 -10.66 -34.11
C ASP A 1133 -23.39 -9.63 -34.15
N THR A 1134 -22.17 -10.13 -34.37
CA THR A 1134 -21.03 -9.29 -34.69
C THR A 1134 -21.39 -8.51 -35.95
N ILE A 1135 -21.86 -7.27 -35.79
CA ILE A 1135 -21.85 -6.29 -36.87
C ILE A 1135 -20.44 -6.39 -37.45
N ASN A 1136 -20.35 -6.82 -38.71
CA ASN A 1136 -19.07 -7.06 -39.34
C ASN A 1136 -18.46 -5.71 -39.73
N TYR A 1137 -17.96 -4.98 -38.74
CA TYR A 1137 -17.36 -3.66 -38.92
C TYR A 1137 -16.22 -3.70 -39.94
N LYS A 1138 -15.45 -4.79 -39.98
CA LYS A 1138 -14.42 -5.01 -41.01
C LYS A 1138 -15.04 -5.11 -42.40
N GLY A 1139 -16.11 -5.89 -42.56
CA GLY A 1139 -16.84 -6.00 -43.82
C GLY A 1139 -17.53 -4.70 -44.23
N SER A 1140 -18.09 -3.95 -43.28
CA SER A 1140 -18.77 -2.67 -43.53
C SER A 1140 -17.76 -1.60 -43.97
N LEU A 1141 -16.61 -1.51 -43.29
CA LEU A 1141 -15.52 -0.62 -43.64
C LEU A 1141 -14.94 -0.97 -45.02
N GLN A 1142 -14.80 -2.26 -45.33
CA GLN A 1142 -14.34 -2.72 -46.64
C GLN A 1142 -15.35 -2.45 -47.76
N GLN A 1143 -16.65 -2.69 -47.54
CA GLN A 1143 -17.70 -2.36 -48.51
C GLN A 1143 -17.81 -0.86 -48.75
N HIS A 1144 -17.61 -0.04 -47.72
CA HIS A 1144 -17.62 1.41 -47.87
C HIS A 1144 -16.41 1.91 -48.68
N ALA A 1145 -15.22 1.36 -48.42
CA ALA A 1145 -14.03 1.65 -49.22
C ALA A 1145 -14.23 1.29 -50.71
N VAL A 1146 -14.87 0.15 -50.99
CA VAL A 1146 -15.23 -0.27 -52.37
C VAL A 1146 -16.26 0.67 -53.01
N LYS A 1147 -17.26 1.16 -52.25
CA LYS A 1147 -18.25 2.12 -52.75
C LYS A 1147 -17.66 3.48 -53.12
N LEU A 1148 -16.53 3.86 -52.51
CA LEU A 1148 -15.80 5.09 -52.82
C LEU A 1148 -14.85 4.93 -54.02
N ASP A 1149 -14.93 3.81 -54.74
CA ASP A 1149 -14.09 3.45 -55.89
C ASP A 1149 -12.57 3.53 -55.60
N SER A 1150 -12.22 3.42 -54.32
CA SER A 1150 -10.83 3.41 -53.91
C SER A 1150 -10.27 2.00 -54.03
N SER A 1151 -9.18 1.86 -54.77
CA SER A 1151 -8.37 0.63 -54.80
C SER A 1151 -7.72 0.32 -53.45
N ASP A 1152 -7.88 1.19 -52.45
CA ASP A 1152 -7.15 1.17 -51.19
C ASP A 1152 -7.96 0.49 -50.07
N ILE A 1153 -7.80 -0.84 -49.97
CA ILE A 1153 -8.48 -1.70 -48.99
C ILE A 1153 -7.96 -1.38 -47.58
N PRO A 1154 -8.83 -1.27 -46.54
CA PRO A 1154 -8.40 -1.05 -45.16
C PRO A 1154 -7.35 -2.07 -44.69
N LYS A 1155 -6.16 -1.59 -44.30
CA LYS A 1155 -5.04 -2.41 -43.82
C LYS A 1155 -5.07 -2.48 -42.30
N TYR A 1156 -4.92 -3.69 -41.74
CA TYR A 1156 -4.93 -3.92 -40.29
C TYR A 1156 -3.55 -4.40 -39.82
N GLN A 1157 -2.90 -3.64 -38.93
CA GLN A 1157 -1.66 -4.05 -38.28
C GLN A 1157 -1.93 -4.34 -36.81
N THR A 1158 -1.75 -5.60 -36.39
CA THR A 1158 -1.98 -6.03 -35.01
C THR A 1158 -0.67 -6.30 -34.30
N TYR A 1159 -0.47 -5.65 -33.15
CA TYR A 1159 0.70 -5.79 -32.30
C TYR A 1159 0.32 -6.48 -30.98
N ASP A 1160 1.26 -7.24 -30.43
CA ASP A 1160 1.19 -7.79 -29.08
C ASP A 1160 1.70 -6.72 -28.09
N CYS A 1161 0.97 -6.46 -27.01
CA CYS A 1161 1.34 -5.47 -26.01
C CYS A 1161 0.96 -5.95 -24.61
N ASP A 1162 1.53 -5.32 -23.58
CA ASP A 1162 1.20 -5.65 -22.19
C ASP A 1162 -0.29 -5.41 -21.92
N GLY A 1163 -1.04 -6.49 -21.76
CA GLY A 1163 -2.49 -6.49 -21.58
C GLY A 1163 -3.32 -6.97 -22.77
N GLY A 1164 -2.72 -7.43 -23.88
CA GLY A 1164 -3.43 -8.09 -24.99
C GLY A 1164 -2.97 -7.63 -26.38
N PHE A 1165 -3.86 -7.72 -27.36
CA PHE A 1165 -3.60 -7.31 -28.74
C PHE A 1165 -4.17 -5.92 -29.01
N LYS A 1166 -3.39 -5.04 -29.62
CA LYS A 1166 -3.86 -3.76 -30.20
C LYS A 1166 -3.77 -3.82 -31.71
N THR A 1167 -4.78 -3.32 -32.41
CA THR A 1167 -4.76 -3.22 -33.87
C THR A 1167 -4.88 -1.77 -34.29
N VAL A 1168 -4.05 -1.35 -35.24
CA VAL A 1168 -4.21 -0.10 -35.99
C VAL A 1168 -4.82 -0.44 -37.34
N VAL A 1169 -5.92 0.22 -37.70
CA VAL A 1169 -6.47 0.19 -39.06
C VAL A 1169 -6.09 1.47 -39.80
N THR A 1170 -5.51 1.32 -40.99
CA THR A 1170 -5.15 2.43 -41.87
C THR A 1170 -6.03 2.37 -43.11
N CYS A 1171 -6.70 3.47 -43.45
CA CYS A 1171 -7.51 3.58 -44.67
C CYS A 1171 -7.19 4.89 -45.40
N GLY A 1172 -6.59 4.78 -46.59
CA GLY A 1172 -6.23 5.93 -47.43
C GLY A 1172 -7.42 6.52 -48.20
N ALA A 1173 -8.47 5.73 -48.39
CA ALA A 1173 -9.60 6.04 -49.28
C ALA A 1173 -10.54 7.17 -48.81
N ILE A 1174 -10.51 7.57 -47.52
CA ILE A 1174 -11.70 8.15 -46.88
C ILE A 1174 -11.53 9.64 -46.52
N THR A 1175 -10.34 10.22 -46.63
CA THR A 1175 -10.20 11.69 -46.67
C THR A 1175 -9.23 12.09 -47.76
N GLU A 1176 -9.61 13.02 -48.63
CA GLU A 1176 -8.83 13.48 -49.80
C GLU A 1176 -7.45 14.09 -49.45
N ALA A 1177 -7.07 14.16 -48.17
CA ALA A 1177 -5.83 14.79 -47.72
C ALA A 1177 -4.97 13.99 -46.72
N THR A 1178 -5.47 12.93 -46.06
CA THR A 1178 -4.69 12.23 -45.01
C THR A 1178 -5.16 10.78 -44.78
N SER A 1179 -4.22 9.83 -44.66
CA SER A 1179 -4.53 8.46 -44.23
C SER A 1179 -5.09 8.47 -42.80
N LEU A 1180 -6.28 7.90 -42.60
CA LEU A 1180 -6.86 7.76 -41.26
C LEU A 1180 -6.27 6.53 -40.57
N GLU A 1181 -5.57 6.73 -39.46
CA GLU A 1181 -5.06 5.67 -38.59
C GLU A 1181 -5.88 5.59 -37.30
N VAL A 1182 -6.53 4.44 -37.05
CA VAL A 1182 -7.35 4.23 -35.86
C VAL A 1182 -6.87 3.02 -35.08
N ALA A 1183 -6.44 3.24 -33.84
CA ALA A 1183 -5.98 2.18 -32.94
C ALA A 1183 -7.12 1.64 -32.06
N SER A 1184 -7.16 0.33 -31.85
CA SER A 1184 -7.99 -0.32 -30.83
C SER A 1184 -7.37 -0.18 -29.44
N GLU A 1185 -8.21 -0.33 -28.42
CA GLU A 1185 -7.74 -0.67 -27.07
C GLU A 1185 -7.18 -2.11 -27.06
N ALA A 1186 -6.46 -2.47 -25.98
CA ALA A 1186 -5.93 -3.82 -25.83
C ALA A 1186 -7.08 -4.83 -25.65
N CYS A 1187 -7.13 -5.84 -26.53
CA CYS A 1187 -8.17 -6.86 -26.55
C CYS A 1187 -7.59 -8.26 -26.32
N ASN A 1188 -8.41 -9.21 -25.87
CA ASN A 1188 -7.94 -10.55 -25.51
C ASN A 1188 -7.60 -11.41 -26.74
N SER A 1189 -7.98 -10.99 -27.95
CA SER A 1189 -7.64 -11.69 -29.19
C SER A 1189 -7.36 -10.71 -30.34
N LYS A 1190 -6.54 -11.14 -31.32
CA LYS A 1190 -6.27 -10.38 -32.55
C LYS A 1190 -7.54 -10.05 -33.32
N LYS A 1191 -8.50 -10.99 -33.38
CA LYS A 1191 -9.78 -10.81 -34.08
C LYS A 1191 -10.63 -9.73 -33.42
N GLU A 1192 -10.68 -9.72 -32.08
CA GLU A 1192 -11.38 -8.69 -31.31
C GLU A 1192 -10.71 -7.32 -31.45
N ALA A 1193 -9.38 -7.26 -31.40
CA ALA A 1193 -8.64 -6.02 -31.63
C ALA A 1193 -8.90 -5.42 -33.02
N GLN A 1194 -8.91 -6.27 -34.07
CA GLN A 1194 -9.25 -5.86 -35.44
C GLN A 1194 -10.69 -5.36 -35.55
N GLN A 1195 -11.63 -6.02 -34.89
CA GLN A 1195 -13.03 -5.62 -34.92
C GLN A 1195 -13.27 -4.31 -34.15
N CYS A 1196 -12.59 -4.09 -33.03
CA CYS A 1196 -12.62 -2.84 -32.27
C CYS A 1196 -12.00 -1.67 -33.07
N ALA A 1197 -10.87 -1.90 -33.76
CA ALA A 1197 -10.26 -0.91 -34.64
C ALA A 1197 -11.21 -0.55 -35.80
N ALA A 1198 -11.80 -1.56 -36.44
CA ALA A 1198 -12.76 -1.37 -37.54
C ALA A 1198 -14.01 -0.62 -37.09
N ARG A 1199 -14.56 -0.97 -35.91
CA ARG A 1199 -15.71 -0.29 -35.32
C ARG A 1199 -15.42 1.20 -35.09
N ARG A 1200 -14.28 1.50 -34.49
CA ARG A 1200 -13.88 2.88 -34.20
C ARG A 1200 -13.65 3.68 -35.48
N ALA A 1201 -13.12 3.06 -36.53
CA ALA A 1201 -13.02 3.68 -37.85
C ALA A 1201 -14.41 3.93 -38.48
N VAL A 1202 -15.32 2.96 -38.41
CA VAL A 1202 -16.71 3.14 -38.89
C VAL A 1202 -17.43 4.28 -38.16
N GLU A 1203 -17.26 4.37 -36.83
CA GLU A 1203 -17.82 5.45 -36.01
C GLU A 1203 -17.20 6.82 -36.32
N LEU A 1204 -15.88 6.89 -36.57
CA LEU A 1204 -15.20 8.15 -36.92
C LEU A 1204 -15.55 8.65 -38.33
N LEU A 1205 -15.98 7.75 -39.21
CA LEU A 1205 -16.30 8.02 -40.60
C LEU A 1205 -17.80 8.12 -40.86
N ASP A 1206 -18.63 8.05 -39.80
CA ASP A 1206 -20.10 8.04 -39.88
C ASP A 1206 -20.65 7.06 -40.93
N ILE A 1207 -20.01 5.88 -41.08
CA ILE A 1207 -20.43 4.88 -42.07
C ILE A 1207 -21.74 4.23 -41.60
N PRO A 1208 -22.84 4.34 -42.36
CA PRO A 1208 -24.11 3.75 -41.97
C PRO A 1208 -24.00 2.21 -41.93
N LEU A 1209 -24.28 1.64 -40.77
CA LEU A 1209 -24.32 0.19 -40.55
C LEU A 1209 -25.66 -0.35 -41.04
N GLN A 1210 -25.63 -1.28 -42.01
CA GLN A 1210 -26.81 -2.01 -42.50
C GLN A 1210 -27.04 -3.30 -41.73
#